data_AF-A0AAD9YXA6-F1
#
_entry.id   AF-A0AAD9YXA6-F1
#
_cell.length_a   1.000
_cell.length_b   1.000
_cell.length_c   1.000
_cell.angle_alpha   90.00
_cell.angle_beta   90.00
_cell.angle_gamma   90.00
#
_symmetry.space_group_name_H-M   'P 1'
#
loop_
_entity.id
_entity.type
_entity.pdbx_description
1 polymer ?
#
loop_
_entity_poly.entity_id
_entity_poly.type
_entity_poly.pdbx_seq_one_letter_code
_entity_poly.pdbx_strand_id
1 'polypeptide(L)'
;MGIPLFDDWSSKVTKSFDLKFLKDCTIGIDVAYFLGNLPKESLQPALGGAPLCLETKTVTWINDLQTAGLQLHFVFNGLDSGVGYDPVARATKAAEANHKAFSIYEARHAAEANEVFRSSGMLIQDEQVQAAFDTSLGLSDIASMSEILKKILYEQGIPFTVAPYSALAQLVYYERHPNQYIDAVYGPSDLFCFGIDKIITKFKPEASLFHWTDRRDCLADLGNIPSHVFIDALMLAGSDLLPVFPPFMNQAVYPKPPTFRNIVQAISTSGGSVPRLCAQPLADTSVKGQYLDQYKRAMARVKHHVVITAEGDVEALNKENAPDDVHECIGLRLPEELYMYLSRGMLRPRVLNWLTSGKINITEPLAGGDGQPYQDLVKTQLEPFRRQALSLLTEPIHRYFHSRDITTRLWFDSTYEGKFNMKSLPSIRNQLSKWHVKNDLIADFTSEDMPSGSLSFALLTLGNVDLAAKTVTPKAKVGHEPLKLPNEILANVVWRFLQLRGYVNEQHQLTEWGKILETALDAAGTRKDQEEAVFIAVELLRLELVSPDTMFLGYAGAPEHGSDIEKRNDMMVSRVACLGKIRHQPKAYSGPLSRHLLAYQSIISNLQASLRDLIEMILTAMFLEGSINRDRDDWMQLSLGLPFYEEHSCALGVLTMHYLDDLCNYPDATSKVTRAEVREKGQSWIQNSDFSGSLDDAFQVWDALYKGVKAAGNKVKDRKIFFFPGPTLIDFRPTAIMARLSYLLLTALAALGANAASSVLDLIPGNFDKVVLESNKPALVEFFAPWCGHCKKLAPIYEELAQNFDFAKDKVSIAKVDADAEKTLGKRFGVQGFPTLKWFDGKSDKPEDYSGGRDLESLSSFITEKTGIKMKGKKAVPSAVEMLTDTSFKTEIGGDKDVLVAFTAPWCGRMAFPRQIFPEQTLTGLPDCKSLAPIWETLAQDYAAEPNVLIAKVDAEAENAKATAQSQGVSSYPTIKYFPKGSTTPMAYEGGRTEQDFLSFMNEKAGTHRMIGGKLDALGGTIPSLDSIVGKLTGGESIDSLSKELTAAAKGLKDKYAEYYVKVAGKVAANKEYLEKELARLESIIKKGGLAPEKIDDLTSRSNILRKFKGEEPSTMEKIKEEL
;
A
#
# COMPACT_ATOMS: atom_id res chain seq x y z
N MET A 1 10.36 -27.28 -3.83
CA MET A 1 10.83 -27.94 -2.59
C MET A 1 11.37 -29.29 -2.94
N GLY A 2 12.41 -29.75 -2.24
CA GLY A 2 13.23 -30.88 -2.66
C GLY A 2 14.54 -30.44 -3.29
N ILE A 3 15.34 -31.42 -3.65
CA ILE A 3 16.63 -31.28 -4.33
C ILE A 3 16.38 -31.57 -5.82
N PRO A 4 16.19 -30.58 -6.69
CA PRO A 4 15.60 -30.79 -8.02
C PRO A 4 16.42 -31.69 -8.92
N LEU A 5 17.75 -31.53 -8.90
CA LEU A 5 18.65 -32.40 -9.67
C LEU A 5 18.57 -33.86 -9.21
N PHE A 6 18.35 -34.09 -7.92
CA PHE A 6 18.14 -35.42 -7.37
C PHE A 6 16.74 -35.92 -7.71
N ASP A 7 15.69 -35.11 -7.58
CA ASP A 7 14.30 -35.49 -7.85
C ASP A 7 14.11 -35.89 -9.32
N ASP A 8 14.68 -35.13 -10.26
CA ASP A 8 14.67 -35.45 -11.69
C ASP A 8 15.37 -36.79 -11.96
N TRP A 9 16.56 -37.00 -11.39
CA TRP A 9 17.30 -38.25 -11.54
C TRP A 9 16.60 -39.44 -10.88
N SER A 10 16.11 -39.26 -9.65
CA SER A 10 15.55 -40.31 -8.81
C SER A 10 14.16 -40.75 -9.25
N SER A 11 13.48 -39.98 -10.11
CA SER A 11 12.22 -40.38 -10.76
C SER A 11 12.30 -41.76 -11.44
N LYS A 12 13.48 -42.17 -11.91
CA LYS A 12 13.72 -43.46 -12.58
C LYS A 12 13.86 -44.64 -11.63
N VAL A 13 14.24 -44.39 -10.38
CA VAL A 13 14.38 -45.42 -9.32
C VAL A 13 13.22 -45.38 -8.33
N THR A 14 12.38 -44.35 -8.40
CA THR A 14 11.13 -44.21 -7.64
C THR A 14 10.12 -45.26 -8.10
N LYS A 15 9.50 -45.95 -7.14
CA LYS A 15 8.60 -47.08 -7.40
C LYS A 15 7.18 -46.75 -6.89
N SER A 16 6.17 -47.30 -7.57
CA SER A 16 4.74 -47.13 -7.23
C SER A 16 4.20 -48.35 -6.49
N PHE A 17 3.40 -48.14 -5.45
CA PHE A 17 2.83 -49.18 -4.57
C PHE A 17 1.35 -48.91 -4.28
N ASP A 18 0.62 -49.96 -3.93
CA ASP A 18 -0.77 -49.87 -3.45
C ASP A 18 -0.83 -49.28 -2.03
N LEU A 19 -1.77 -48.36 -1.77
CA LEU A 19 -1.95 -47.75 -0.44
C LEU A 19 -2.17 -48.78 0.68
N LYS A 20 -2.68 -49.97 0.37
CA LYS A 20 -2.85 -51.06 1.34
C LYS A 20 -1.55 -51.48 2.03
N PHE A 21 -0.39 -51.23 1.43
CA PHE A 21 0.91 -51.48 2.07
C PHE A 21 1.17 -50.56 3.28
N LEU A 22 0.43 -49.47 3.40
CA LEU A 22 0.51 -48.50 4.51
C LEU A 22 -0.70 -48.60 5.45
N LYS A 23 -1.50 -49.67 5.36
CA LYS A 23 -2.65 -49.84 6.23
C LYS A 23 -2.20 -49.90 7.70
N ASP A 24 -2.91 -49.16 8.56
CA ASP A 24 -2.66 -49.05 10.00
C ASP A 24 -1.32 -48.35 10.34
N CYS A 25 -0.65 -47.75 9.34
CA CYS A 25 0.57 -46.95 9.55
C CYS A 25 0.23 -45.49 9.89
N THR A 26 1.07 -44.89 10.74
CA THR A 26 1.10 -43.46 11.01
C THR A 26 2.08 -42.77 10.07
N ILE A 27 1.57 -41.85 9.26
CA ILE A 27 2.36 -41.09 8.30
C ILE A 27 2.68 -39.71 8.86
N GLY A 28 3.97 -39.41 9.02
CA GLY A 28 4.45 -38.07 9.29
C GLY A 28 4.48 -37.24 8.01
N ILE A 29 3.86 -36.07 8.01
CA ILE A 29 3.68 -35.23 6.83
C ILE A 29 4.43 -33.91 7.01
N ASP A 30 5.36 -33.62 6.11
CA ASP A 30 5.92 -32.27 5.98
C ASP A 30 4.89 -31.34 5.35
N VAL A 31 4.43 -30.35 6.11
CA VAL A 31 3.36 -29.44 5.67
C VAL A 31 3.77 -28.61 4.47
N ALA A 32 5.00 -28.11 4.45
CA ALA A 32 5.47 -27.24 3.37
C ALA A 32 5.44 -28.03 2.04
N TYR A 33 5.94 -29.26 2.04
CA TYR A 33 5.88 -30.16 0.90
C TYR A 33 4.47 -30.55 0.51
N PHE A 34 3.59 -30.85 1.49
CA PHE A 34 2.17 -31.12 1.23
C PHE A 34 1.49 -29.97 0.49
N LEU A 35 1.58 -28.75 1.04
CA LEU A 35 0.99 -27.54 0.44
C LEU A 35 1.60 -27.24 -0.93
N GLY A 36 2.91 -27.45 -1.10
CA GLY A 36 3.59 -27.27 -2.37
C GLY A 36 3.13 -28.24 -3.48
N ASN A 37 2.62 -29.42 -3.10
CA ASN A 37 2.11 -30.44 -4.01
C ASN A 37 0.59 -30.40 -4.21
N LEU A 38 -0.14 -29.59 -3.44
CA LEU A 38 -1.57 -29.38 -3.69
C LEU A 38 -1.77 -28.73 -5.07
N PRO A 39 -2.79 -29.14 -5.84
CA PRO A 39 -3.06 -28.51 -7.13
C PRO A 39 -3.35 -27.01 -6.95
N LYS A 40 -2.47 -26.17 -7.50
CA LYS A 40 -2.54 -24.71 -7.41
C LYS A 40 -3.76 -24.17 -8.15
N GLU A 41 -4.38 -23.13 -7.61
CA GLU A 41 -5.42 -22.37 -8.29
C GLU A 41 -4.78 -21.32 -9.21
N SER A 42 -5.07 -21.38 -10.51
CA SER A 42 -4.39 -20.55 -11.50
C SER A 42 -4.47 -19.05 -11.23
N LEU A 43 -5.57 -18.56 -10.65
CA LEU A 43 -5.81 -17.13 -10.41
C LEU A 43 -5.59 -16.69 -8.97
N GLN A 44 -5.17 -17.58 -8.07
CA GLN A 44 -4.93 -17.20 -6.67
C GLN A 44 -3.90 -16.06 -6.52
N PRO A 45 -2.77 -16.03 -7.26
CA PRO A 45 -1.83 -14.91 -7.20
C PRO A 45 -2.41 -13.56 -7.65
N ALA A 46 -3.48 -13.59 -8.46
CA ALA A 46 -4.17 -12.39 -8.93
C ALA A 46 -5.22 -11.87 -7.93
N LEU A 47 -5.61 -12.67 -6.95
CA LEU A 47 -6.63 -12.34 -5.94
C LEU A 47 -6.01 -12.09 -4.55
N GLY A 48 -4.84 -12.68 -4.28
CA GLY A 48 -4.26 -12.71 -2.95
C GLY A 48 -5.08 -13.57 -1.98
N GLY A 49 -4.63 -13.63 -0.73
CA GLY A 49 -5.25 -14.48 0.29
C GLY A 49 -5.12 -15.98 -0.03
N ALA A 50 -5.84 -16.80 0.73
CA ALA A 50 -5.74 -18.25 0.59
C ALA A 50 -6.57 -18.82 -0.57
N PRO A 51 -6.16 -19.96 -1.15
CA PRO A 51 -6.94 -20.65 -2.18
C PRO A 51 -8.35 -21.03 -1.67
N LEU A 52 -9.38 -20.78 -2.49
CA LEU A 52 -10.78 -21.05 -2.16
C LEU A 52 -11.08 -22.55 -1.98
N CYS A 53 -10.31 -23.43 -2.61
CA CYS A 53 -10.49 -24.88 -2.54
C CYS A 53 -9.54 -25.59 -1.56
N LEU A 54 -8.69 -24.85 -0.83
CA LEU A 54 -7.69 -25.42 0.08
C LEU A 54 -8.34 -26.36 1.10
N GLU A 55 -9.41 -25.91 1.75
CA GLU A 55 -10.13 -26.68 2.77
C GLU A 55 -10.70 -27.98 2.20
N THR A 56 -11.54 -27.89 1.17
CA THR A 56 -12.21 -29.07 0.60
C THR A 56 -11.21 -30.07 0.03
N LYS A 57 -10.16 -29.62 -0.66
CA LYS A 57 -9.11 -30.53 -1.18
C LYS A 57 -8.37 -31.22 -0.05
N THR A 58 -8.02 -30.49 1.00
CA THR A 58 -7.31 -31.04 2.16
C THR A 58 -8.19 -32.06 2.89
N VAL A 59 -9.44 -31.72 3.18
CA VAL A 59 -10.39 -32.61 3.88
C VAL A 59 -10.66 -33.87 3.05
N THR A 60 -10.86 -33.73 1.73
CA THR A 60 -11.05 -34.88 0.84
C THR A 60 -9.82 -35.80 0.87
N TRP A 61 -8.62 -35.23 0.74
CA TRP A 61 -7.37 -35.98 0.78
C TRP A 61 -7.15 -36.70 2.12
N ILE A 62 -7.45 -36.03 3.24
CA ILE A 62 -7.40 -36.63 4.59
C ILE A 62 -8.38 -37.80 4.69
N ASN A 63 -9.63 -37.59 4.28
CA ASN A 63 -10.68 -38.61 4.33
C ASN A 63 -10.34 -39.84 3.48
N ASP A 64 -9.77 -39.64 2.29
CA ASP A 64 -9.37 -40.74 1.41
C ASP A 64 -8.29 -41.61 2.07
N LEU A 65 -7.28 -40.99 2.70
CA LEU A 65 -6.21 -41.72 3.39
C LEU A 65 -6.71 -42.39 4.68
N GLN A 66 -7.56 -41.74 5.46
CA GLN A 66 -8.18 -42.34 6.65
C GLN A 66 -9.08 -43.53 6.28
N THR A 67 -9.80 -43.44 5.16
CA THR A 67 -10.61 -44.55 4.62
C THR A 67 -9.72 -45.73 4.21
N ALA A 68 -8.50 -45.46 3.73
CA ALA A 68 -7.48 -46.49 3.48
C ALA A 68 -6.84 -47.05 4.76
N GLY A 69 -7.21 -46.55 5.94
CA GLY A 69 -6.74 -47.01 7.25
C GLY A 69 -5.45 -46.37 7.73
N LEU A 70 -5.07 -45.20 7.19
CA LEU A 70 -3.85 -44.49 7.60
C LEU A 70 -4.15 -43.50 8.73
N GLN A 71 -3.20 -43.37 9.64
CA GLN A 71 -3.15 -42.27 10.61
C GLN A 71 -2.21 -41.18 10.11
N LEU A 72 -2.54 -39.92 10.35
CA LEU A 72 -1.82 -38.78 9.79
C LEU A 72 -1.33 -37.88 10.92
N HIS A 73 -0.05 -37.48 10.86
CA HIS A 73 0.54 -36.50 11.79
C HIS A 73 1.24 -35.41 11.00
N PHE A 74 0.69 -34.19 11.03
CA PHE A 74 1.24 -33.06 10.28
C PHE A 74 2.33 -32.33 11.08
N VAL A 75 3.45 -32.01 10.43
CA VAL A 75 4.55 -31.27 11.04
C VAL A 75 4.82 -29.98 10.27
N PHE A 76 4.69 -28.85 10.98
CA PHE A 76 4.89 -27.51 10.46
C PHE A 76 6.31 -27.01 10.76
N ASN A 77 6.86 -26.18 9.87
CA ASN A 77 8.05 -25.39 10.17
C ASN A 77 7.72 -24.35 11.26
N GLY A 78 8.67 -24.10 12.16
CA GLY A 78 8.58 -23.10 13.21
C GLY A 78 9.40 -21.85 12.91
N LEU A 79 10.40 -21.59 13.74
CA LEU A 79 11.26 -20.42 13.60
C LEU A 79 12.20 -20.53 12.39
N ASP A 80 12.55 -19.38 11.83
CA ASP A 80 13.53 -19.31 10.76
C ASP A 80 14.91 -19.69 11.30
N SER A 81 15.58 -20.64 10.65
CA SER A 81 16.94 -21.03 11.04
C SER A 81 18.02 -20.05 10.55
N GLY A 82 17.63 -18.84 10.13
CA GLY A 82 18.53 -17.81 9.58
C GLY A 82 19.26 -18.22 8.29
N VAL A 83 18.77 -19.26 7.61
CA VAL A 83 19.44 -19.96 6.51
C VAL A 83 18.44 -20.14 5.39
N GLY A 84 18.87 -19.81 4.18
CA GLY A 84 18.04 -19.83 3.00
C GLY A 84 18.21 -18.55 2.18
N TYR A 85 17.42 -18.45 1.12
CA TYR A 85 17.40 -17.30 0.23
C TYR A 85 16.90 -16.03 0.94
N ASP A 86 17.40 -14.88 0.50
CA ASP A 86 16.94 -13.57 0.98
C ASP A 86 15.42 -13.44 0.78
N PRO A 87 14.62 -13.29 1.85
CA PRO A 87 13.17 -13.18 1.75
C PRO A 87 12.74 -11.97 0.90
N VAL A 88 13.54 -10.90 0.86
CA VAL A 88 13.27 -9.73 0.01
C VAL A 88 13.41 -10.09 -1.46
N ALA A 89 14.56 -10.66 -1.85
CA ALA A 89 14.80 -11.08 -3.23
C ALA A 89 13.76 -12.10 -3.73
N ARG A 90 13.31 -13.01 -2.85
CA ARG A 90 12.25 -13.97 -3.17
C ARG A 90 10.92 -13.28 -3.48
N ALA A 91 10.50 -12.36 -2.62
CA ALA A 91 9.24 -11.65 -2.80
C ALA A 91 9.27 -10.76 -4.04
N THR A 92 10.40 -10.10 -4.33
CA THR A 92 10.58 -9.30 -5.55
C THR A 92 10.40 -10.14 -6.81
N LYS A 93 11.04 -11.32 -6.89
CA LYS A 93 10.81 -12.24 -8.03
C LYS A 93 9.32 -12.60 -8.18
N ALA A 94 8.64 -12.95 -7.08
CA ALA A 94 7.22 -13.28 -7.10
C ALA A 94 6.33 -12.10 -7.58
N ALA A 95 6.65 -10.87 -7.16
CA ALA A 95 5.98 -9.67 -7.61
C ALA A 95 6.23 -9.41 -9.12
N GLU A 96 7.46 -9.56 -9.60
CA GLU A 96 7.82 -9.44 -11.02
C GLU A 96 7.04 -10.43 -11.90
N ALA A 97 6.92 -11.68 -11.44
CA ALA A 97 6.12 -12.73 -12.08
C ALA A 97 4.67 -12.30 -12.30
N ASN A 98 4.07 -11.80 -11.22
CA ASN A 98 2.67 -11.43 -11.18
C ASN A 98 2.44 -10.16 -12.00
N HIS A 99 3.37 -9.21 -11.97
CA HIS A 99 3.37 -8.04 -12.83
C HIS A 99 3.36 -8.42 -14.32
N LYS A 100 4.20 -9.38 -14.73
CA LYS A 100 4.20 -9.92 -16.10
C LYS A 100 2.88 -10.60 -16.45
N ALA A 101 2.27 -11.33 -15.53
CA ALA A 101 0.96 -11.95 -15.75
C ALA A 101 -0.15 -10.91 -15.97
N PHE A 102 -0.16 -9.84 -15.16
CA PHE A 102 -1.12 -8.75 -15.32
C PHE A 102 -0.93 -7.99 -16.64
N SER A 103 0.30 -7.74 -17.09
CA SER A 103 0.52 -7.04 -18.37
C SER A 103 0.00 -7.84 -19.57
N ILE A 104 0.09 -9.17 -19.54
CA ILE A 104 -0.50 -10.06 -20.55
C ILE A 104 -2.04 -10.08 -20.46
N TYR A 105 -2.58 -10.09 -19.24
CA TYR A 105 -4.02 -10.01 -19.01
C TYR A 105 -4.61 -8.70 -19.57
N GLU A 106 -3.94 -7.59 -19.29
CA GLU A 106 -4.28 -6.25 -19.78
C GLU A 106 -4.19 -6.15 -21.32
N ALA A 107 -3.29 -6.91 -21.95
CA ALA A 107 -3.20 -7.05 -23.41
C ALA A 107 -4.33 -7.93 -24.02
N ARG A 108 -5.32 -8.36 -23.21
CA ARG A 108 -6.45 -9.23 -23.60
C ARG A 108 -6.06 -10.65 -24.01
N HIS A 109 -4.90 -11.14 -23.58
CA HIS A 109 -4.48 -12.53 -23.77
C HIS A 109 -4.76 -13.37 -22.52
N ALA A 110 -6.04 -13.48 -22.13
CA ALA A 110 -6.43 -14.11 -20.87
C ALA A 110 -5.94 -15.56 -20.68
N ALA A 111 -5.89 -16.36 -21.76
CA ALA A 111 -5.41 -17.74 -21.69
C ALA A 111 -3.91 -17.82 -21.39
N GLU A 112 -3.12 -16.96 -22.03
CA GLU A 112 -1.67 -16.84 -21.77
C GLU A 112 -1.43 -16.28 -20.36
N ALA A 113 -2.17 -15.24 -19.96
CA ALA A 113 -2.09 -14.67 -18.63
C ALA A 113 -2.41 -15.70 -17.54
N ASN A 114 -3.45 -16.53 -17.71
CA ASN A 114 -3.79 -17.60 -16.78
C ASN A 114 -2.66 -18.61 -16.61
N GLU A 115 -1.96 -18.93 -17.69
CA GLU A 115 -0.79 -19.82 -17.64
C GLU A 115 0.39 -19.16 -16.92
N VAL A 116 0.59 -17.85 -17.12
CA VAL A 116 1.60 -17.07 -16.39
C VAL A 116 1.23 -16.90 -14.92
N PHE A 117 -0.04 -16.70 -14.53
CA PHE A 117 -0.46 -16.69 -13.12
C PHE A 117 -0.31 -18.07 -12.48
N ARG A 118 -0.64 -19.14 -13.20
CA ARG A 118 -0.45 -20.51 -12.73
C ARG A 118 1.03 -20.83 -12.50
N SER A 119 1.89 -20.30 -13.38
CA SER A 119 3.35 -20.46 -13.31
C SER A 119 4.05 -19.34 -12.53
N SER A 120 3.40 -18.24 -12.12
CA SER A 120 4.03 -17.21 -11.28
C SER A 120 4.25 -17.74 -9.86
N GLY A 121 3.46 -18.73 -9.43
CA GLY A 121 3.75 -19.58 -8.27
C GLY A 121 4.86 -20.62 -8.49
N MET A 122 5.49 -20.68 -9.68
CA MET A 122 6.62 -21.52 -10.10
C MET A 122 7.43 -20.79 -11.17
N LEU A 123 8.04 -19.66 -10.85
CA LEU A 123 8.48 -18.69 -11.86
C LEU A 123 9.25 -19.27 -13.06
N ILE A 124 8.63 -19.07 -14.23
CA ILE A 124 9.11 -18.68 -15.57
C ILE A 124 10.52 -19.15 -15.98
N GLN A 125 10.49 -19.97 -17.03
CA GLN A 125 11.58 -20.27 -17.95
C GLN A 125 12.02 -19.00 -18.70
N ASP A 126 13.10 -18.37 -18.26
CA ASP A 126 14.03 -17.72 -19.18
C ASP A 126 15.46 -17.84 -18.61
N GLU A 127 16.38 -18.27 -19.46
CA GLU A 127 17.75 -18.74 -19.20
C GLU A 127 17.93 -20.14 -18.55
N GLN A 128 18.49 -21.06 -19.36
CA GLN A 128 18.66 -22.50 -19.15
C GLN A 128 19.55 -22.95 -17.98
N VAL A 129 19.90 -22.09 -17.02
CA VAL A 129 20.78 -22.47 -15.90
C VAL A 129 20.25 -22.06 -14.52
N GLN A 130 19.43 -21.03 -14.38
CA GLN A 130 18.81 -20.69 -13.09
C GLN A 130 17.62 -21.60 -12.73
N ALA A 131 16.93 -22.14 -13.74
CA ALA A 131 15.65 -22.84 -13.61
C ALA A 131 15.68 -24.13 -12.78
N ALA A 132 16.82 -24.82 -12.70
CA ALA A 132 16.98 -26.04 -11.89
C ALA A 132 17.31 -25.74 -10.41
N PHE A 133 17.67 -24.49 -10.09
CA PHE A 133 18.35 -24.14 -8.85
C PHE A 133 17.59 -23.12 -7.99
N ASP A 134 16.55 -22.48 -8.52
CA ASP A 134 15.74 -21.44 -7.86
C ASP A 134 14.35 -21.95 -7.38
N THR A 135 14.23 -23.23 -7.01
CA THR A 135 12.96 -23.95 -6.80
C THR A 135 12.31 -23.85 -5.41
N SER A 136 12.72 -22.90 -4.56
CA SER A 136 12.03 -22.63 -3.27
C SER A 136 11.17 -21.35 -3.28
N LEU A 137 10.93 -20.73 -4.44
CA LEU A 137 10.35 -19.38 -4.54
C LEU A 137 8.80 -19.31 -4.57
N GLY A 138 8.11 -20.17 -3.82
CA GLY A 138 6.64 -20.12 -3.65
C GLY A 138 6.16 -19.78 -2.23
N LEU A 139 7.06 -19.33 -1.36
CA LEU A 139 6.87 -19.35 0.11
C LEU A 139 6.06 -18.20 0.71
N SER A 140 5.72 -17.13 -0.04
CA SER A 140 4.84 -16.08 0.50
C SER A 140 3.41 -16.58 0.72
N ASP A 141 2.95 -17.56 -0.06
CA ASP A 141 1.61 -18.15 0.04
C ASP A 141 1.55 -19.25 1.13
N ILE A 142 2.67 -19.92 1.41
CA ILE A 142 2.70 -21.07 2.33
C ILE A 142 2.47 -20.67 3.78
N ALA A 143 2.92 -19.49 4.22
CA ALA A 143 2.69 -19.04 5.59
C ALA A 143 1.19 -18.86 5.88
N SER A 144 0.47 -18.12 5.03
CA SER A 144 -0.97 -17.90 5.19
C SER A 144 -1.77 -19.21 5.02
N MET A 145 -1.41 -20.06 4.05
CA MET A 145 -2.02 -21.39 3.91
C MET A 145 -1.76 -22.31 5.11
N SER A 146 -0.57 -22.21 5.74
CA SER A 146 -0.22 -23.03 6.90
C SER A 146 -1.11 -22.72 8.10
N GLU A 147 -1.43 -21.46 8.35
CA GLU A 147 -2.33 -21.11 9.46
C GLU A 147 -3.74 -21.64 9.22
N ILE A 148 -4.29 -21.48 8.01
CA ILE A 148 -5.60 -22.05 7.66
C ILE A 148 -5.58 -23.57 7.76
N LEU A 149 -4.50 -24.23 7.34
CA LEU A 149 -4.34 -25.66 7.47
C LEU A 149 -4.39 -26.11 8.94
N LYS A 150 -3.73 -25.40 9.87
CA LYS A 150 -3.83 -25.73 11.31
C LYS A 150 -5.27 -25.69 11.81
N LYS A 151 -6.05 -24.68 11.38
CA LYS A 151 -7.49 -24.60 11.69
C LYS A 151 -8.23 -25.83 11.16
N ILE A 152 -8.04 -26.16 9.88
CA ILE A 152 -8.68 -27.34 9.26
C ILE A 152 -8.32 -28.62 10.00
N LEU A 153 -7.04 -28.84 10.30
CA LEU A 153 -6.58 -30.03 11.01
C LEU A 153 -7.19 -30.12 12.41
N TYR A 154 -7.27 -29.00 13.14
CA TYR A 154 -7.91 -28.93 14.44
C TYR A 154 -9.41 -29.29 14.35
N GLU A 155 -10.14 -28.73 13.39
CA GLU A 155 -11.57 -29.02 13.17
C GLU A 155 -11.82 -30.47 12.74
N GLN A 156 -10.89 -31.08 12.01
CA GLN A 156 -10.94 -32.50 11.63
C GLN A 156 -10.39 -33.44 12.71
N GLY A 157 -9.89 -32.93 13.84
CA GLY A 157 -9.29 -33.75 14.91
C GLY A 157 -8.00 -34.45 14.51
N ILE A 158 -7.26 -33.92 13.54
CA ILE A 158 -5.98 -34.47 13.06
C ILE A 158 -4.82 -33.89 13.88
N PRO A 159 -3.96 -34.73 14.47
CA PRO A 159 -2.84 -34.24 15.26
C PRO A 159 -1.81 -33.52 14.38
N PHE A 160 -1.29 -32.43 14.93
CA PHE A 160 -0.17 -31.72 14.32
C PHE A 160 0.82 -31.19 15.36
N THR A 161 2.01 -30.83 14.90
CA THR A 161 3.03 -30.17 15.72
C THR A 161 3.73 -29.10 14.90
N VAL A 162 4.01 -27.95 15.50
CA VAL A 162 4.97 -26.99 14.93
C VAL A 162 6.36 -27.28 15.50
N ALA A 163 7.30 -27.63 14.62
CA ALA A 163 8.68 -27.87 15.03
C ALA A 163 9.32 -26.58 15.58
N PRO A 164 10.37 -26.64 16.42
CA PRO A 164 11.08 -25.44 16.85
C PRO A 164 11.65 -24.62 15.70
N TYR A 165 12.17 -25.30 14.67
CA TYR A 165 12.71 -24.69 13.45
C TYR A 165 12.24 -25.45 12.20
N SER A 166 12.86 -26.59 11.88
CA SER A 166 12.56 -27.35 10.66
C SER A 166 11.67 -28.55 10.95
N ALA A 167 10.59 -28.68 10.19
CA ALA A 167 9.72 -29.85 10.20
C ALA A 167 10.47 -31.13 9.81
N LEU A 168 11.45 -31.04 8.90
CA LEU A 168 12.25 -32.18 8.46
C LEU A 168 12.98 -32.84 9.63
N ALA A 169 13.64 -32.04 10.46
CA ALA A 169 14.34 -32.55 11.65
C ALA A 169 13.38 -33.16 12.67
N GLN A 170 12.21 -32.56 12.86
CA GLN A 170 11.20 -33.05 13.79
C GLN A 170 10.60 -34.38 13.33
N LEU A 171 10.35 -34.55 12.02
CA LEU A 171 9.94 -35.83 11.43
C LEU A 171 10.99 -36.91 11.63
N VAL A 172 12.28 -36.56 11.49
CA VAL A 172 13.39 -37.49 11.74
C VAL A 172 13.44 -37.91 13.21
N TYR A 173 13.19 -36.99 14.14
CA TYR A 173 13.06 -37.34 15.56
C TYR A 173 11.92 -38.34 15.78
N TYR A 174 10.74 -38.09 15.22
CA TYR A 174 9.58 -38.97 15.39
C TYR A 174 9.78 -40.38 14.79
N GLU A 175 10.39 -40.47 13.61
CA GLU A 175 10.65 -41.75 12.93
C GLU A 175 11.69 -42.60 13.68
N ARG A 176 12.73 -41.96 14.22
CA ARG A 176 13.83 -42.66 14.93
C ARG A 176 13.58 -42.91 16.40
N HIS A 177 12.56 -42.30 16.98
CA HIS A 177 12.28 -42.43 18.40
C HIS A 177 12.06 -43.90 18.76
N PRO A 178 12.50 -44.40 19.94
CA PRO A 178 12.27 -45.79 20.35
C PRO A 178 10.79 -46.20 20.38
N ASN A 179 9.89 -45.25 20.64
CA ASN A 179 8.43 -45.47 20.57
C ASN A 179 7.86 -45.42 19.15
N GLN A 180 8.68 -45.05 18.15
CA GLN A 180 8.35 -44.93 16.74
C GLN A 180 7.02 -44.20 16.52
N TYR A 181 7.01 -42.88 16.75
CA TYR A 181 5.78 -42.08 16.68
C TYR A 181 5.19 -42.02 15.27
N ILE A 182 5.99 -42.27 14.23
CA ILE A 182 5.56 -42.38 12.84
C ILE A 182 6.25 -43.57 12.17
N ASP A 183 5.55 -44.23 11.24
CA ASP A 183 6.03 -45.40 10.49
C ASP A 183 6.66 -45.04 9.15
N ALA A 184 6.21 -43.95 8.54
CA ALA A 184 6.72 -43.46 7.26
C ALA A 184 6.60 -41.94 7.15
N VAL A 185 7.42 -41.34 6.30
CA VAL A 185 7.46 -39.89 6.10
C VAL A 185 7.03 -39.52 4.67
N TYR A 186 6.07 -38.61 4.56
CA TYR A 186 5.71 -37.92 3.34
C TYR A 186 6.35 -36.54 3.32
N GLY A 187 7.31 -36.32 2.41
CA GLY A 187 8.11 -35.10 2.42
C GLY A 187 9.11 -35.00 1.27
N PRO A 188 9.93 -33.94 1.26
CA PRO A 188 10.90 -33.68 0.19
C PRO A 188 12.13 -34.59 0.31
N SER A 189 12.92 -34.65 -0.76
CA SER A 189 14.17 -35.43 -0.82
C SER A 189 15.25 -34.94 0.16
N ASP A 190 15.15 -33.72 0.70
CA ASP A 190 16.02 -33.18 1.75
C ASP A 190 16.06 -34.10 3.01
N LEU A 191 15.02 -34.89 3.28
CA LEU A 191 14.99 -35.88 4.37
C LEU A 191 16.10 -36.93 4.25
N PHE A 192 16.58 -37.23 3.03
CA PHE A 192 17.73 -38.12 2.83
C PHE A 192 19.01 -37.54 3.42
N CYS A 193 19.16 -36.21 3.48
CA CYS A 193 20.30 -35.56 4.12
C CYS A 193 20.31 -35.88 5.63
N PHE A 194 19.14 -35.89 6.27
CA PHE A 194 18.98 -36.27 7.68
C PHE A 194 19.13 -37.77 7.91
N GLY A 195 19.24 -38.57 6.86
CA GLY A 195 19.48 -40.01 6.90
C GLY A 195 18.21 -40.85 7.05
N ILE A 196 17.05 -40.36 6.61
CA ILE A 196 15.87 -41.20 6.41
C ILE A 196 16.14 -42.15 5.24
N ASP A 197 15.80 -43.43 5.36
CA ASP A 197 16.08 -44.42 4.31
C ASP A 197 14.97 -44.52 3.25
N LYS A 198 13.72 -44.22 3.60
CA LYS A 198 12.58 -44.29 2.69
C LYS A 198 11.69 -43.07 2.85
N ILE A 199 11.30 -42.47 1.72
CA ILE A 199 10.44 -41.29 1.70
C ILE A 199 9.30 -41.55 0.72
N ILE A 200 8.08 -41.23 1.14
CA ILE A 200 6.93 -41.14 0.24
C ILE A 200 7.03 -39.79 -0.47
N THR A 201 7.18 -39.81 -1.79
CA THR A 201 7.31 -38.58 -2.60
C THR A 201 5.98 -38.16 -3.21
N LYS A 202 5.02 -39.09 -3.35
CA LYS A 202 3.72 -38.75 -3.92
C LYS A 202 2.62 -39.67 -3.43
N PHE A 203 1.52 -39.08 -2.97
CA PHE A 203 0.24 -39.77 -2.81
C PHE A 203 -0.65 -39.58 -4.04
N LYS A 204 -1.38 -40.64 -4.42
CA LYS A 204 -2.48 -40.61 -5.39
C LYS A 204 -3.67 -41.38 -4.79
N PRO A 205 -4.37 -40.79 -3.81
CA PRO A 205 -5.46 -41.46 -3.10
C PRO A 205 -6.55 -41.95 -4.05
N GLU A 206 -6.85 -41.18 -5.10
CA GLU A 206 -7.91 -41.51 -6.07
C GLU A 206 -7.59 -42.79 -6.87
N ALA A 207 -6.30 -43.07 -7.06
CA ALA A 207 -5.83 -44.28 -7.73
C ALA A 207 -5.50 -45.41 -6.75
N SER A 208 -5.67 -45.21 -5.44
CA SER A 208 -5.21 -46.10 -4.38
C SER A 208 -3.70 -46.42 -4.46
N LEU A 209 -2.88 -45.43 -4.86
CA LEU A 209 -1.43 -45.60 -5.04
C LEU A 209 -0.60 -44.56 -4.29
N PHE A 210 0.64 -44.92 -3.96
CA PHE A 210 1.68 -43.98 -3.54
C PHE A 210 3.01 -44.29 -4.21
N HIS A 211 3.91 -43.30 -4.25
CA HIS A 211 5.26 -43.43 -4.80
C HIS A 211 6.26 -43.25 -3.67
N TRP A 212 7.27 -44.13 -3.63
CA TRP A 212 8.36 -44.03 -2.67
C TRP A 212 9.71 -43.95 -3.37
N THR A 213 10.69 -43.44 -2.65
CA THR A 213 12.09 -43.51 -3.05
C THR A 213 12.86 -44.13 -1.89
N ASP A 214 13.61 -45.20 -2.15
CA ASP A 214 14.43 -45.90 -1.17
C ASP A 214 15.90 -45.54 -1.41
N ARG A 215 16.58 -45.08 -0.36
CA ARG A 215 17.99 -44.73 -0.38
C ARG A 215 18.86 -45.88 -0.87
N ARG A 216 18.52 -47.12 -0.55
CA ARG A 216 19.27 -48.32 -0.96
C ARG A 216 19.20 -48.54 -2.46
N ASP A 217 18.02 -48.32 -3.06
CA ASP A 217 17.86 -48.37 -4.51
C ASP A 217 18.66 -47.24 -5.19
N CYS A 218 18.66 -46.03 -4.61
CA CYS A 218 19.49 -44.93 -5.10
C CYS A 218 20.99 -45.25 -5.06
N LEU A 219 21.48 -45.79 -3.93
CA LEU A 219 22.88 -46.18 -3.79
C LEU A 219 23.28 -47.28 -4.78
N ALA A 220 22.41 -48.29 -4.97
CA ALA A 220 22.64 -49.35 -5.94
C ALA A 220 22.76 -48.80 -7.38
N ASP A 221 21.85 -47.91 -7.79
CA ASP A 221 21.89 -47.27 -9.12
C ASP A 221 23.13 -46.39 -9.33
N LEU A 222 23.64 -45.77 -8.26
CA LEU A 222 24.87 -44.97 -8.26
C LEU A 222 26.16 -45.80 -8.18
N GLY A 223 26.07 -47.14 -8.15
CA GLY A 223 27.24 -48.01 -8.09
C GLY A 223 27.76 -48.28 -6.67
N ASN A 224 26.86 -48.28 -5.67
CA ASN A 224 27.13 -48.52 -4.25
C ASN A 224 28.17 -47.56 -3.65
N ILE A 225 28.02 -46.27 -3.93
CA ILE A 225 28.86 -45.22 -3.34
C ILE A 225 28.74 -45.20 -1.81
N PRO A 226 29.76 -44.70 -1.07
CA PRO A 226 29.66 -44.52 0.36
C PRO A 226 28.51 -43.58 0.76
N SER A 227 27.86 -43.90 1.88
CA SER A 227 26.71 -43.16 2.43
C SER A 227 26.96 -41.65 2.62
N HIS A 228 28.17 -41.27 3.05
CA HIS A 228 28.55 -39.85 3.20
C HIS A 228 28.70 -39.13 1.85
N VAL A 229 29.23 -39.80 0.81
CA VAL A 229 29.35 -39.21 -0.54
C VAL A 229 27.96 -38.92 -1.12
N PHE A 230 26.99 -39.77 -0.83
CA PHE A 230 25.60 -39.54 -1.22
C PHE A 230 25.01 -38.29 -0.56
N ILE A 231 25.17 -38.14 0.77
CA ILE A 231 24.70 -36.94 1.49
C ILE A 231 25.43 -35.69 0.98
N ASP A 232 26.74 -35.76 0.80
CA ASP A 232 27.54 -34.66 0.27
C ASP A 232 27.05 -34.25 -1.13
N ALA A 233 26.70 -35.22 -1.98
CA ALA A 233 26.15 -34.96 -3.32
C ALA A 233 24.77 -34.30 -3.26
N LEU A 234 23.88 -34.73 -2.35
CA LEU A 234 22.59 -34.10 -2.12
C LEU A 234 22.76 -32.63 -1.70
N MET A 235 23.69 -32.34 -0.77
CA MET A 235 23.95 -30.98 -0.31
C MET A 235 24.51 -30.10 -1.44
N LEU A 236 25.50 -30.58 -2.21
CA LEU A 236 26.09 -29.80 -3.31
C LEU A 236 25.15 -29.61 -4.51
N ALA A 237 24.15 -30.47 -4.66
CA ALA A 237 23.11 -30.33 -5.67
C ALA A 237 22.11 -29.20 -5.39
N GLY A 238 22.17 -28.59 -4.20
CA GLY A 238 21.27 -27.53 -3.75
C GLY A 238 20.12 -28.08 -2.92
N SER A 239 20.00 -27.59 -1.69
CA SER A 239 18.95 -27.90 -0.73
C SER A 239 18.45 -26.62 -0.08
N ASP A 240 17.39 -26.68 0.73
CA ASP A 240 16.95 -25.52 1.50
C ASP A 240 18.00 -25.06 2.54
N LEU A 241 18.97 -25.92 2.87
CA LEU A 241 20.04 -25.66 3.85
C LEU A 241 21.34 -25.12 3.23
N LEU A 242 21.55 -25.35 1.93
CA LEU A 242 22.77 -24.99 1.22
C LEU A 242 22.45 -24.70 -0.26
N PRO A 243 22.79 -23.51 -0.78
CA PRO A 243 22.68 -23.26 -2.21
C PRO A 243 23.57 -24.22 -2.99
N VAL A 244 23.28 -24.38 -4.27
CA VAL A 244 24.04 -25.27 -5.17
C VAL A 244 25.49 -24.84 -5.21
N PHE A 245 26.38 -25.82 -5.37
CA PHE A 245 27.80 -25.55 -5.52
C PHE A 245 28.07 -24.64 -6.73
N PRO A 246 28.63 -23.42 -6.54
CA PRO A 246 28.69 -22.40 -7.60
C PRO A 246 29.33 -22.86 -8.92
N PRO A 247 30.39 -23.70 -8.93
CA PRO A 247 30.93 -24.22 -10.17
C PRO A 247 29.93 -24.99 -11.03
N PHE A 248 28.91 -25.65 -10.44
CA PHE A 248 27.85 -26.33 -11.18
C PHE A 248 26.88 -25.39 -11.89
N MET A 249 26.85 -24.11 -11.48
CA MET A 249 26.07 -23.05 -12.14
C MET A 249 26.88 -22.30 -13.21
N ASN A 250 28.21 -22.52 -13.27
CA ASN A 250 29.07 -21.79 -14.20
C ASN A 250 29.03 -22.43 -15.60
N GLN A 251 28.38 -21.75 -16.55
CA GLN A 251 28.26 -22.19 -17.93
C GLN A 251 29.59 -22.40 -18.66
N ALA A 252 30.66 -21.69 -18.27
CA ALA A 252 31.99 -21.88 -18.84
C ALA A 252 32.62 -23.21 -18.43
N VAL A 253 32.20 -23.76 -17.28
CA VAL A 253 32.67 -25.04 -16.76
C VAL A 253 31.70 -26.17 -17.14
N TYR A 254 30.40 -25.90 -17.03
CA TYR A 254 29.31 -26.83 -17.36
C TYR A 254 28.38 -26.18 -18.39
N PRO A 255 28.56 -26.45 -19.70
CA PRO A 255 27.71 -25.89 -20.76
C PRO A 255 26.23 -26.27 -20.65
N LYS A 256 25.92 -27.33 -19.88
CA LYS A 256 24.58 -27.75 -19.48
C LYS A 256 24.58 -28.00 -17.97
N PRO A 257 23.45 -27.78 -17.28
CA PRO A 257 23.33 -28.13 -15.86
C PRO A 257 23.80 -29.58 -15.60
N PRO A 258 24.64 -29.83 -14.58
CA PRO A 258 25.12 -31.17 -14.31
C PRO A 258 23.99 -32.07 -13.82
N THR A 259 24.01 -33.34 -14.23
CA THR A 259 23.13 -34.36 -13.65
C THR A 259 23.58 -34.71 -12.23
N PHE A 260 22.70 -35.28 -11.41
CA PHE A 260 23.07 -35.77 -10.08
C PHE A 260 24.27 -36.75 -10.10
N ARG A 261 24.36 -37.61 -11.13
CA ARG A 261 25.52 -38.50 -11.34
C ARG A 261 26.82 -37.73 -11.58
N ASN A 262 26.78 -36.59 -12.28
CA ASN A 262 27.97 -35.77 -12.48
C ASN A 262 28.48 -35.17 -11.17
N ILE A 263 27.57 -34.79 -10.26
CA ILE A 263 27.91 -34.27 -8.93
C ILE A 263 28.59 -35.36 -8.09
N VAL A 264 28.01 -36.56 -8.05
CA VAL A 264 28.59 -37.73 -7.37
C VAL A 264 30.00 -38.02 -7.92
N GLN A 265 30.16 -38.00 -9.24
CA GLN A 265 31.45 -38.23 -9.89
C GLN A 265 32.49 -37.16 -9.50
N ALA A 266 32.11 -35.88 -9.44
CA ALA A 266 33.00 -34.79 -9.04
C ALA A 266 33.49 -34.94 -7.60
N ILE A 267 32.62 -35.36 -6.67
CA ILE A 267 33.03 -35.64 -5.29
C ILE A 267 33.96 -36.86 -5.25
N SER A 268 33.64 -37.90 -6.02
CA SER A 268 34.42 -39.14 -6.08
C SER A 268 35.84 -38.89 -6.60
N THR A 269 36.00 -38.07 -7.65
CA THR A 269 37.32 -37.70 -8.19
C THR A 269 38.14 -36.81 -7.25
N SER A 270 37.51 -36.11 -6.30
CA SER A 270 38.18 -35.38 -5.22
C SER A 270 38.62 -36.26 -4.03
N GLY A 271 38.47 -37.58 -4.15
CA GLY A 271 38.73 -38.54 -3.08
C GLY A 271 37.61 -38.59 -2.04
N GLY A 272 36.38 -38.29 -2.43
CA GLY A 272 35.21 -38.35 -1.55
C GLY A 272 35.11 -37.22 -0.53
N SER A 273 35.70 -36.06 -0.80
CA SER A 273 35.84 -34.99 0.20
C SER A 273 35.47 -33.61 -0.37
N VAL A 274 34.35 -33.05 0.09
CA VAL A 274 33.93 -31.69 -0.28
C VAL A 274 34.99 -30.62 0.02
N PRO A 275 35.68 -30.61 1.17
CA PRO A 275 36.80 -29.69 1.39
C PRO A 275 37.90 -29.77 0.32
N ARG A 276 38.23 -31.00 -0.14
CA ARG A 276 39.22 -31.17 -1.22
C ARG A 276 38.68 -30.69 -2.57
N LEU A 277 37.40 -30.93 -2.84
CA LEU A 277 36.72 -30.41 -4.04
C LEU A 277 36.75 -28.88 -4.07
N CYS A 278 36.43 -28.21 -2.96
CA CYS A 278 36.49 -26.74 -2.85
C CYS A 278 37.92 -26.18 -2.94
N ALA A 279 38.94 -26.97 -2.58
CA ALA A 279 40.36 -26.57 -2.62
C ALA A 279 40.99 -26.71 -4.02
N GLN A 280 40.32 -27.34 -4.98
CA GLN A 280 40.80 -27.44 -6.36
C GLN A 280 40.93 -26.03 -6.98
N PRO A 281 41.82 -25.84 -7.97
CA PRO A 281 41.90 -24.59 -8.72
C PRO A 281 40.64 -24.42 -9.59
N LEU A 282 39.56 -23.95 -8.95
CA LEU A 282 38.29 -23.61 -9.56
C LEU A 282 38.37 -22.19 -10.13
N ALA A 283 37.65 -21.95 -11.23
CA ALA A 283 37.61 -20.65 -11.91
C ALA A 283 37.00 -19.52 -11.05
N ASP A 284 36.24 -19.87 -10.01
CA ASP A 284 35.52 -18.93 -9.15
C ASP A 284 36.19 -18.79 -7.77
N THR A 285 36.63 -17.58 -7.45
CA THR A 285 37.27 -17.24 -6.17
C THR A 285 36.30 -17.19 -4.98
N SER A 286 34.99 -17.05 -5.21
CA SER A 286 33.96 -17.05 -4.16
C SER A 286 33.87 -18.38 -3.39
N VAL A 287 34.27 -19.47 -4.05
CA VAL A 287 34.24 -20.85 -3.52
C VAL A 287 35.31 -21.10 -2.46
N LYS A 288 36.46 -20.40 -2.51
CA LYS A 288 37.67 -20.72 -1.74
C LYS A 288 37.58 -20.50 -0.23
N GLY A 289 36.48 -19.93 0.28
CA GLY A 289 36.26 -19.78 1.73
C GLY A 289 34.79 -19.70 2.16
N GLN A 290 33.97 -18.87 1.48
CA GLN A 290 32.59 -18.60 1.94
C GLN A 290 31.67 -19.81 1.78
N TYR A 291 31.76 -20.53 0.66
CA TYR A 291 30.90 -21.70 0.42
C TYR A 291 31.25 -22.90 1.32
N LEU A 292 32.54 -23.16 1.55
CA LEU A 292 32.98 -24.27 2.41
C LEU A 292 32.49 -24.08 3.86
N ASP A 293 32.47 -22.85 4.36
CA ASP A 293 31.90 -22.53 5.67
C ASP A 293 30.38 -22.78 5.70
N GLN A 294 29.65 -22.31 4.68
CA GLN A 294 28.21 -22.57 4.55
C GLN A 294 27.91 -24.07 4.52
N TYR A 295 28.70 -24.85 3.76
CA TYR A 295 28.59 -26.31 3.70
C TYR A 295 28.78 -26.95 5.08
N LYS A 296 29.84 -26.58 5.82
CA LYS A 296 30.09 -27.11 7.17
C LYS A 296 28.95 -26.79 8.14
N ARG A 297 28.43 -25.56 8.10
CA ARG A 297 27.27 -25.14 8.90
C ARG A 297 26.02 -25.92 8.52
N ALA A 298 25.78 -26.13 7.23
CA ALA A 298 24.64 -26.91 6.75
C ALA A 298 24.72 -28.37 7.22
N MET A 299 25.90 -28.99 7.17
CA MET A 299 26.13 -30.33 7.72
C MET A 299 25.97 -30.39 9.24
N ALA A 300 26.38 -29.35 9.97
CA ALA A 300 26.16 -29.26 11.41
C ALA A 300 24.65 -29.20 11.74
N ARG A 301 23.86 -28.45 10.97
CA ARG A 301 22.40 -28.40 11.11
C ARG A 301 21.77 -29.76 10.87
N VAL A 302 22.12 -30.44 9.78
CA VAL A 302 21.60 -31.77 9.47
C VAL A 302 21.84 -32.77 10.61
N LYS A 303 23.02 -32.71 11.25
CA LYS A 303 23.40 -33.64 12.32
C LYS A 303 22.83 -33.29 13.70
N HIS A 304 22.75 -32.00 14.01
CA HIS A 304 22.48 -31.50 15.36
C HIS A 304 21.28 -30.54 15.41
N HIS A 305 20.34 -30.66 14.46
CA HIS A 305 19.18 -29.78 14.40
C HIS A 305 18.37 -29.81 15.69
N VAL A 306 17.74 -28.70 16.04
CA VAL A 306 16.94 -28.57 17.26
C VAL A 306 15.53 -29.08 17.01
N VAL A 307 15.05 -29.94 17.91
CA VAL A 307 13.74 -30.57 17.92
C VAL A 307 13.07 -30.38 19.28
N ILE A 308 11.75 -30.58 19.32
CA ILE A 308 11.00 -30.68 20.59
C ILE A 308 10.72 -32.16 20.88
N THR A 309 11.02 -32.61 22.08
CA THR A 309 10.80 -34.01 22.48
C THR A 309 9.34 -34.26 22.84
N ALA A 310 8.95 -35.53 23.00
CA ALA A 310 7.62 -35.90 23.46
C ALA A 310 7.31 -35.37 24.87
N GLU A 311 8.35 -35.21 25.70
CA GLU A 311 8.29 -34.64 27.05
C GLU A 311 8.16 -33.10 27.03
N GLY A 312 8.38 -32.48 25.86
CA GLY A 312 8.31 -31.03 25.67
C GLY A 312 9.64 -30.29 25.80
N ASP A 313 10.76 -31.03 25.97
CA ASP A 313 12.10 -30.45 26.04
C ASP A 313 12.57 -30.00 24.66
N VAL A 314 13.38 -28.94 24.60
CA VAL A 314 13.97 -28.43 23.35
C VAL A 314 15.45 -28.73 23.32
N GLU A 315 15.85 -29.66 22.45
CA GLU A 315 17.21 -30.19 22.39
C GLU A 315 17.66 -30.53 20.97
N ALA A 316 18.96 -30.80 20.80
CA ALA A 316 19.51 -31.22 19.52
C ALA A 316 19.23 -32.72 19.26
N LEU A 317 18.94 -33.07 18.00
CA LEU A 317 18.62 -34.43 17.54
C LEU A 317 19.64 -35.50 17.98
N ASN A 318 20.91 -35.11 18.12
CA ASN A 318 21.98 -35.94 18.66
C ASN A 318 22.68 -35.20 19.80
N LYS A 319 21.95 -34.98 20.89
CA LYS A 319 22.37 -34.21 22.07
C LYS A 319 23.74 -34.60 22.62
N GLU A 320 24.03 -35.90 22.71
CA GLU A 320 25.28 -36.40 23.28
C GLU A 320 26.52 -35.98 22.46
N ASN A 321 26.36 -35.78 21.16
CA ASN A 321 27.43 -35.41 20.24
C ASN A 321 27.30 -33.97 19.73
N ALA A 322 26.29 -33.23 20.17
CA ALA A 322 26.04 -31.87 19.72
C ALA A 322 27.03 -30.91 20.43
N PRO A 323 27.61 -29.95 19.70
CA PRO A 323 28.43 -28.94 20.32
C PRO A 323 27.54 -27.94 21.09
N ASP A 324 28.09 -27.32 22.15
CA ASP A 324 27.35 -26.38 23.01
C ASP A 324 26.89 -25.12 22.24
N ASP A 325 27.59 -24.77 21.17
CA ASP A 325 27.36 -23.61 20.31
C ASP A 325 26.48 -23.90 19.07
N VAL A 326 25.74 -25.02 19.05
CA VAL A 326 24.88 -25.41 17.91
C VAL A 326 23.86 -24.32 17.51
N HIS A 327 23.46 -23.49 18.48
CA HIS A 327 22.57 -22.35 18.29
C HIS A 327 23.17 -21.27 17.36
N GLU A 328 24.51 -21.17 17.23
CA GLU A 328 25.15 -20.30 16.23
C GLU A 328 24.93 -20.77 14.79
N CYS A 329 24.66 -22.07 14.60
CA CYS A 329 24.37 -22.63 13.30
C CYS A 329 22.88 -22.55 12.96
N ILE A 330 22.00 -22.80 13.93
CA ILE A 330 20.56 -22.94 13.69
C ILE A 330 19.80 -21.63 13.95
N GLY A 331 20.07 -20.94 15.06
CA GLY A 331 19.29 -19.78 15.46
C GLY A 331 19.33 -19.57 16.96
N LEU A 332 19.03 -18.34 17.37
CA LEU A 332 19.06 -17.97 18.78
C LEU A 332 18.01 -18.78 19.57
N ARG A 333 18.44 -19.39 20.68
CA ARG A 333 17.57 -20.15 21.59
C ARG A 333 16.63 -19.22 22.36
N LEU A 334 15.35 -19.56 22.37
CA LEU A 334 14.31 -18.90 23.19
C LEU A 334 14.03 -19.70 24.47
N PRO A 335 13.31 -19.12 25.46
CA PRO A 335 12.71 -19.88 26.55
C PRO A 335 11.86 -21.06 26.04
N GLU A 336 11.92 -22.20 26.73
CA GLU A 336 11.23 -23.45 26.35
C GLU A 336 9.70 -23.29 26.29
N GLU A 337 9.12 -22.47 27.17
CA GLU A 337 7.69 -22.14 27.14
C GLU A 337 7.24 -21.58 25.77
N LEU A 338 8.07 -20.77 25.10
CA LEU A 338 7.71 -20.20 23.79
C LEU A 338 7.70 -21.26 22.69
N TYR A 339 8.61 -22.23 22.74
CA TYR A 339 8.59 -23.36 21.80
C TYR A 339 7.39 -24.27 22.04
N MET A 340 6.97 -24.44 23.30
CA MET A 340 5.76 -25.19 23.64
C MET A 340 4.49 -24.49 23.12
N TYR A 341 4.37 -23.17 23.29
CA TYR A 341 3.24 -22.41 22.74
C TYR A 341 3.21 -22.43 21.20
N LEU A 342 4.37 -22.36 20.56
CA LEU A 342 4.53 -22.51 19.11
C LEU A 342 4.10 -23.92 18.68
N SER A 343 4.61 -24.97 19.34
CA SER A 343 4.38 -26.38 18.94
C SER A 343 2.92 -26.80 19.00
N ARG A 344 2.14 -26.19 19.91
CA ARG A 344 0.71 -26.41 20.09
C ARG A 344 -0.18 -25.49 19.24
N GLY A 345 0.40 -24.65 18.37
CA GLY A 345 -0.35 -23.77 17.46
C GLY A 345 -0.95 -22.52 18.13
N MET A 346 -0.64 -22.25 19.41
CA MET A 346 -1.11 -21.05 20.10
C MET A 346 -0.46 -19.77 19.53
N LEU A 347 0.79 -19.89 19.12
CA LEU A 347 1.68 -18.77 18.79
C LEU A 347 2.23 -18.89 17.36
N ARG A 348 2.24 -17.80 16.59
CA ARG A 348 2.87 -17.77 15.27
C ARG A 348 4.36 -17.38 15.36
N PRO A 349 5.21 -17.86 14.42
CA PRO A 349 6.64 -17.61 14.49
C PRO A 349 7.05 -16.17 14.11
N ARG A 350 6.17 -15.36 13.49
CA ARG A 350 6.53 -14.08 12.87
C ARG A 350 7.22 -13.09 13.82
N VAL A 351 6.63 -12.78 14.97
CA VAL A 351 7.23 -11.84 15.95
C VAL A 351 8.48 -12.46 16.61
N LEU A 352 8.46 -13.77 16.84
CA LEU A 352 9.62 -14.50 17.37
C LEU A 352 10.81 -14.42 16.38
N ASN A 353 10.55 -14.54 15.08
CA ASN A 353 11.57 -14.43 14.02
C ASN A 353 12.16 -13.03 13.95
N TRP A 354 11.39 -11.96 14.21
CA TRP A 354 11.96 -10.62 14.33
C TRP A 354 12.95 -10.52 15.48
N LEU A 355 12.61 -11.11 16.63
CA LEU A 355 13.46 -11.11 17.81
C LEU A 355 14.73 -11.95 17.62
N THR A 356 14.61 -13.16 17.08
CA THR A 356 15.74 -14.08 16.90
C THR A 356 16.67 -13.68 15.75
N SER A 357 16.13 -13.10 14.67
CA SER A 357 16.93 -12.60 13.54
C SER A 357 17.51 -11.20 13.78
N GLY A 358 16.85 -10.39 14.61
CA GLY A 358 17.18 -8.97 14.77
C GLY A 358 16.72 -8.10 13.58
N LYS A 359 15.86 -8.63 12.71
CA LYS A 359 15.47 -7.97 11.46
C LYS A 359 13.96 -8.02 11.25
N ILE A 360 13.40 -6.92 10.79
CA ILE A 360 12.05 -6.84 10.24
C ILE A 360 12.21 -6.60 8.74
N ASN A 361 11.95 -7.61 7.92
CA ASN A 361 12.03 -7.49 6.47
C ASN A 361 10.66 -7.16 5.91
N ILE A 362 10.50 -5.96 5.35
CA ILE A 362 9.31 -5.58 4.59
C ILE A 362 9.55 -5.90 3.13
N THR A 363 8.76 -6.82 2.60
CA THR A 363 8.89 -7.36 1.25
C THR A 363 7.94 -6.70 0.26
N GLU A 364 8.25 -6.85 -1.03
CA GLU A 364 7.41 -6.35 -2.11
C GLU A 364 6.07 -7.10 -2.15
N PRO A 365 4.92 -6.42 -2.27
CA PRO A 365 3.61 -7.05 -2.37
C PRO A 365 3.34 -7.62 -3.76
N LEU A 366 2.40 -8.57 -3.86
CA LEU A 366 2.09 -9.31 -5.10
C LEU A 366 1.65 -8.42 -6.27
N ALA A 367 1.01 -7.28 -6.02
CA ALA A 367 0.55 -6.39 -7.08
C ALA A 367 1.66 -5.47 -7.64
N GLY A 368 2.83 -5.44 -7.00
CA GLY A 368 3.76 -4.30 -7.03
C GLY A 368 3.39 -3.30 -5.93
N GLY A 369 4.40 -2.74 -5.25
CA GLY A 369 4.22 -1.86 -4.09
C GLY A 369 4.66 -0.41 -4.33
N ASP A 370 4.61 0.04 -5.57
CA ASP A 370 4.97 1.40 -6.01
C ASP A 370 4.01 2.50 -5.53
N GLY A 371 2.83 2.14 -5.01
CA GLY A 371 1.90 3.10 -4.40
C GLY A 371 2.42 3.70 -3.09
N GLN A 372 2.48 5.04 -3.02
CA GLN A 372 2.86 5.79 -1.81
C GLN A 372 2.05 5.38 -0.55
N PRO A 373 0.72 5.15 -0.61
CA PRO A 373 -0.05 4.74 0.57
C PRO A 373 0.41 3.42 1.19
N TYR A 374 0.83 2.45 0.37
CA TYR A 374 1.36 1.18 0.87
C TYR A 374 2.73 1.37 1.55
N GLN A 375 3.60 2.17 0.93
CA GLN A 375 4.93 2.48 1.47
C GLN A 375 4.83 3.21 2.81
N ASP A 376 3.95 4.20 2.92
CA ASP A 376 3.71 4.95 4.16
C ASP A 376 3.12 4.08 5.27
N LEU A 377 2.19 3.18 4.91
CA LEU A 377 1.62 2.20 5.84
C LEU A 377 2.71 1.35 6.47
N VAL A 378 3.53 0.69 5.64
CA VAL A 378 4.49 -0.30 6.13
C VAL A 378 5.72 0.33 6.78
N LYS A 379 6.12 1.54 6.37
CA LYS A 379 7.27 2.27 6.91
C LYS A 379 6.93 3.04 8.18
N THR A 380 5.79 3.73 8.22
CA THR A 380 5.48 4.71 9.26
C THR A 380 4.30 4.28 10.12
N GLN A 381 3.15 3.94 9.51
CA GLN A 381 1.92 3.75 10.27
C GLN A 381 1.87 2.45 11.09
N LEU A 382 2.43 1.36 10.56
CA LEU A 382 2.48 0.05 11.24
C LEU A 382 3.73 -0.13 12.13
N GLU A 383 4.70 0.76 12.04
CA GLU A 383 5.91 0.68 12.85
C GLU A 383 5.62 0.67 14.38
N PRO A 384 4.71 1.52 14.91
CA PRO A 384 4.33 1.47 16.32
C PRO A 384 3.74 0.12 16.73
N PHE A 385 2.98 -0.55 15.86
CA PHE A 385 2.33 -1.83 16.14
C PHE A 385 3.39 -2.92 16.34
N ARG A 386 4.39 -2.98 15.44
CA ARG A 386 5.49 -3.95 15.54
C ARG A 386 6.34 -3.72 16.78
N ARG A 387 6.61 -2.45 17.12
CA ARG A 387 7.32 -2.07 18.36
C ARG A 387 6.55 -2.50 19.61
N GLN A 388 5.23 -2.27 19.65
CA GLN A 388 4.38 -2.70 20.75
C GLN A 388 4.34 -4.23 20.92
N ALA A 389 4.20 -4.97 19.82
CA ALA A 389 4.24 -6.43 19.83
C ALA A 389 5.58 -6.97 20.40
N LEU A 390 6.71 -6.39 19.96
CA LEU A 390 8.03 -6.75 20.49
C LEU A 390 8.20 -6.37 21.97
N SER A 391 7.65 -5.23 22.42
CA SER A 391 7.68 -4.85 23.83
C SER A 391 6.93 -5.87 24.70
N LEU A 392 5.72 -6.26 24.29
CA LEU A 392 4.91 -7.27 24.99
C LEU A 392 5.63 -8.61 25.11
N LEU A 393 6.32 -9.05 24.05
CA LEU A 393 7.09 -10.28 24.05
C LEU A 393 8.35 -10.20 24.93
N THR A 394 9.06 -9.07 24.87
CA THR A 394 10.39 -8.95 25.48
C THR A 394 10.37 -8.62 26.95
N GLU A 395 9.40 -7.81 27.42
CA GLU A 395 9.25 -7.43 28.84
C GLU A 395 9.22 -8.62 29.83
N PRO A 396 8.52 -9.74 29.56
CA PRO A 396 8.47 -10.87 30.49
C PRO A 396 9.64 -11.87 30.37
N ILE A 397 10.51 -11.76 29.36
CA ILE A 397 11.62 -12.70 29.13
C ILE A 397 12.99 -12.13 29.56
N HIS A 398 14.05 -12.92 29.41
CA HIS A 398 15.38 -12.58 29.91
C HIS A 398 15.93 -11.24 29.36
N ARG A 399 16.66 -10.48 30.20
CA ARG A 399 17.19 -9.14 29.88
C ARG A 399 18.12 -9.10 28.66
N TYR A 400 18.72 -10.23 28.30
CA TYR A 400 19.52 -10.38 27.07
C TYR A 400 18.79 -9.89 25.82
N PHE A 401 17.50 -10.24 25.69
CA PHE A 401 16.68 -9.86 24.54
C PHE A 401 16.36 -8.36 24.49
N HIS A 402 16.42 -7.67 25.64
CA HIS A 402 16.15 -6.24 25.70
C HIS A 402 17.27 -5.40 25.10
N SER A 403 18.53 -5.85 25.23
CA SER A 403 19.69 -5.14 24.68
C SER A 403 19.85 -5.30 23.17
N ARG A 404 19.07 -6.16 22.52
CA ARG A 404 19.24 -6.45 21.11
C ARG A 404 18.67 -5.31 20.26
N ASP A 405 19.42 -4.96 19.22
CA ASP A 405 18.96 -4.04 18.20
C ASP A 405 18.12 -4.79 17.15
N ILE A 406 17.00 -4.19 16.76
CA ILE A 406 16.15 -4.63 15.67
C ILE A 406 16.29 -3.62 14.52
N THR A 407 16.60 -4.12 13.32
CA THR A 407 16.72 -3.31 12.11
C THR A 407 15.58 -3.63 11.15
N THR A 408 14.84 -2.60 10.75
CA THR A 408 13.82 -2.70 9.70
C THR A 408 14.46 -2.45 8.34
N ARG A 409 14.21 -3.35 7.39
CA ARG A 409 14.65 -3.27 5.99
C ARG A 409 13.44 -3.13 5.08
N LEU A 410 13.53 -2.23 4.12
CA LEU A 410 12.47 -1.96 3.15
C LEU A 410 12.93 -2.39 1.76
N TRP A 411 12.06 -3.09 1.03
CA TRP A 411 12.36 -3.49 -0.35
C TRP A 411 12.51 -2.29 -1.31
N PHE A 412 11.77 -1.19 -1.07
CA PHE A 412 11.75 0.01 -1.92
C PHE A 412 12.76 1.10 -1.51
N ASP A 413 13.42 0.93 -0.35
CA ASP A 413 14.41 1.88 0.16
C ASP A 413 15.54 1.10 0.82
N SER A 414 16.51 0.67 0.02
CA SER A 414 17.66 -0.12 0.48
C SER A 414 18.59 0.64 1.42
N THR A 415 18.46 1.97 1.46
CA THR A 415 19.26 2.88 2.30
C THR A 415 18.63 3.12 3.68
N TYR A 416 17.35 2.78 3.85
CA TYR A 416 16.66 2.94 5.11
C TYR A 416 17.15 1.93 6.15
N GLU A 417 17.68 2.45 7.25
CA GLU A 417 18.06 1.66 8.42
C GLU A 417 17.20 2.06 9.63
N GLY A 418 15.97 1.56 9.66
CA GLY A 418 15.06 1.74 10.79
C GLY A 418 15.51 0.90 11.99
N LYS A 419 16.51 1.38 12.73
CA LYS A 419 17.11 0.67 13.87
C LYS A 419 16.54 1.15 15.20
N PHE A 420 16.12 0.22 16.05
CA PHE A 420 15.65 0.54 17.41
C PHE A 420 16.03 -0.55 18.41
N ASN A 421 16.04 -0.20 19.70
CA ASN A 421 16.40 -1.09 20.80
C ASN A 421 15.21 -1.25 21.75
N MET A 422 15.02 -2.43 22.34
CA MET A 422 13.82 -2.65 23.17
C MET A 422 13.86 -1.82 24.46
N LYS A 423 15.06 -1.49 24.96
CA LYS A 423 15.23 -0.61 26.14
C LYS A 423 14.70 0.80 25.92
N SER A 424 14.58 1.27 24.68
CA SER A 424 14.05 2.60 24.38
C SER A 424 12.53 2.61 24.23
N LEU A 425 11.87 1.44 24.24
CA LEU A 425 10.42 1.34 24.12
C LEU A 425 9.74 1.59 25.47
N PRO A 426 8.58 2.28 25.51
CA PRO A 426 7.82 2.46 26.73
C PRO A 426 7.25 1.11 27.20
N SER A 427 7.29 0.85 28.51
CA SER A 427 6.68 -0.37 29.06
C SER A 427 5.16 -0.32 28.91
N ILE A 428 4.62 -1.38 28.31
CA ILE A 428 3.18 -1.50 28.03
C ILE A 428 2.48 -2.24 29.17
N ARG A 429 3.22 -3.07 29.93
CA ARG A 429 2.69 -3.88 31.02
C ARG A 429 1.89 -3.08 32.05
N ASN A 430 2.37 -1.89 32.42
CA ASN A 430 1.67 -1.04 33.38
C ASN A 430 0.32 -0.54 32.85
N GLN A 431 0.23 -0.22 31.56
CA GLN A 431 -1.00 0.29 30.93
C GLN A 431 -2.12 -0.75 30.98
N LEU A 432 -1.77 -2.03 30.84
CA LEU A 432 -2.72 -3.16 30.78
C LEU A 432 -2.98 -3.84 32.13
N SER A 433 -2.30 -3.42 33.19
CA SER A 433 -2.29 -4.11 34.49
C SER A 433 -3.64 -4.14 35.22
N LYS A 434 -4.65 -3.38 34.75
CA LYS A 434 -5.98 -3.29 35.35
C LYS A 434 -6.97 -4.33 34.83
N TRP A 435 -6.61 -5.14 33.84
CA TRP A 435 -7.48 -6.21 33.30
C TRP A 435 -7.19 -7.56 33.95
N HIS A 436 -8.07 -8.03 34.82
CA HIS A 436 -8.02 -9.40 35.38
C HIS A 436 -9.43 -9.88 35.75
N VAL A 437 -10.34 -9.85 34.78
CA VAL A 437 -11.76 -10.14 34.98
C VAL A 437 -12.02 -11.64 35.00
N LYS A 438 -12.76 -12.13 35.99
CA LYS A 438 -13.15 -13.55 36.13
C LYS A 438 -14.47 -13.85 35.44
N ASN A 439 -14.67 -15.13 35.11
CA ASN A 439 -15.87 -15.59 34.40
C ASN A 439 -17.20 -15.21 35.09
N ASP A 440 -17.25 -15.15 36.43
CA ASP A 440 -18.47 -14.81 37.19
C ASP A 440 -19.07 -13.44 36.81
N LEU A 441 -18.26 -12.49 36.35
CA LEU A 441 -18.74 -11.17 35.95
C LEU A 441 -19.29 -11.14 34.52
N ILE A 442 -18.91 -12.11 33.69
CA ILE A 442 -19.12 -12.08 32.24
C ILE A 442 -19.97 -13.23 31.70
N ALA A 443 -20.19 -14.28 32.50
CA ALA A 443 -20.93 -15.47 32.08
C ALA A 443 -22.31 -15.13 31.53
N ASP A 444 -23.04 -14.22 32.20
CA ASP A 444 -24.39 -13.80 31.83
C ASP A 444 -24.47 -13.03 30.50
N PHE A 445 -23.33 -12.54 30.00
CA PHE A 445 -23.23 -11.76 28.76
C PHE A 445 -22.66 -12.59 27.59
N THR A 446 -22.19 -13.81 27.86
CA THR A 446 -21.60 -14.68 26.85
C THR A 446 -22.69 -15.55 26.23
N SER A 447 -22.72 -15.64 24.90
CA SER A 447 -23.64 -16.51 24.16
C SER A 447 -22.93 -17.15 22.96
N GLU A 448 -23.60 -18.07 22.27
CA GLU A 448 -23.06 -18.67 21.04
C GLU A 448 -22.81 -17.61 19.95
N ASP A 449 -23.71 -16.63 19.84
CA ASP A 449 -23.59 -15.50 18.89
C ASP A 449 -22.62 -14.42 19.38
N MET A 450 -22.36 -14.31 20.68
CA MET A 450 -21.39 -13.39 21.27
C MET A 450 -20.43 -14.11 22.22
N PRO A 451 -19.47 -14.86 21.68
CA PRO A 451 -18.44 -15.50 22.48
C PRO A 451 -17.51 -14.44 23.07
N SER A 452 -16.92 -14.72 24.22
CA SER A 452 -16.13 -13.73 24.96
C SER A 452 -14.82 -13.28 24.28
N GLY A 453 -14.41 -13.99 23.23
CA GLY A 453 -13.32 -13.60 22.33
C GLY A 453 -13.72 -12.69 21.16
N SER A 454 -15.02 -12.38 20.99
CA SER A 454 -15.50 -11.52 19.90
C SER A 454 -15.29 -10.04 20.20
N LEU A 455 -15.13 -9.25 19.14
CA LEU A 455 -14.99 -7.79 19.25
C LEU A 455 -16.29 -7.15 19.72
N SER A 456 -17.42 -7.68 19.27
CA SER A 456 -18.77 -7.24 19.66
C SER A 456 -19.01 -7.44 21.15
N PHE A 457 -18.66 -8.62 21.68
CA PHE A 457 -18.76 -8.91 23.11
C PHE A 457 -17.96 -7.89 23.92
N ALA A 458 -16.70 -7.68 23.55
CA ALA A 458 -15.79 -6.83 24.33
C ALA A 458 -16.23 -5.36 24.36
N LEU A 459 -16.79 -4.82 23.27
CA LEU A 459 -17.25 -3.43 23.24
C LEU A 459 -18.63 -3.24 23.86
N LEU A 460 -19.60 -4.10 23.54
CA LEU A 460 -20.98 -3.96 24.03
C LEU A 460 -21.07 -4.16 25.54
N THR A 461 -20.22 -5.03 26.12
CA THR A 461 -20.13 -5.17 27.58
C THR A 461 -19.59 -3.91 28.26
N LEU A 462 -18.65 -3.20 27.63
CA LEU A 462 -18.13 -1.92 28.14
C LEU A 462 -19.07 -0.72 27.88
N GLY A 463 -20.02 -0.85 26.95
CA GLY A 463 -21.13 0.09 26.79
C GLY A 463 -22.02 0.17 28.04
N ASN A 464 -22.09 -0.90 28.84
CA ASN A 464 -22.74 -0.89 30.15
C ASN A 464 -21.83 -0.30 31.23
N VAL A 465 -22.12 0.93 31.67
CA VAL A 465 -21.31 1.69 32.63
C VAL A 465 -21.11 0.95 33.96
N ASP A 466 -22.13 0.27 34.47
CA ASP A 466 -22.06 -0.47 35.74
C ASP A 466 -21.17 -1.71 35.63
N LEU A 467 -21.19 -2.37 34.48
CA LEU A 467 -20.33 -3.52 34.20
C LEU A 467 -18.89 -3.06 33.96
N ALA A 468 -18.68 -2.02 33.15
CA ALA A 468 -17.38 -1.43 32.88
C ALA A 468 -16.64 -1.00 34.16
N ALA A 469 -17.36 -0.42 35.13
CA ALA A 469 -16.76 -0.06 36.42
C ALA A 469 -16.25 -1.27 37.21
N LYS A 470 -16.88 -2.44 37.05
CA LYS A 470 -16.50 -3.70 37.74
C LYS A 470 -15.37 -4.44 37.04
N THR A 471 -15.04 -4.12 35.79
CA THR A 471 -13.92 -4.75 35.09
C THR A 471 -12.57 -4.18 35.50
N VAL A 472 -12.52 -2.99 36.11
CA VAL A 472 -11.30 -2.36 36.62
C VAL A 472 -10.80 -3.10 37.86
N THR A 473 -9.72 -3.87 37.68
CA THR A 473 -9.10 -4.60 38.80
C THR A 473 -7.97 -3.78 39.44
N PRO A 474 -7.89 -3.71 40.78
CA PRO A 474 -6.80 -3.02 41.46
C PRO A 474 -5.43 -3.63 41.10
N LYS A 475 -4.39 -2.79 41.08
CA LYS A 475 -3.02 -3.23 40.85
C LYS A 475 -2.67 -4.32 41.88
N ALA A 476 -2.31 -5.51 41.40
CA ALA A 476 -2.11 -6.69 42.23
C ALA A 476 -1.22 -6.41 43.45
N LYS A 477 -1.76 -6.64 44.66
CA LYS A 477 -0.92 -7.15 45.75
C LYS A 477 -0.66 -8.62 45.41
N VAL A 478 0.58 -9.08 45.54
CA VAL A 478 1.03 -10.45 45.25
C VAL A 478 -0.06 -11.50 45.56
N GLY A 479 -0.48 -12.30 44.56
CA GLY A 479 -1.36 -13.47 44.77
C GLY A 479 -2.77 -13.46 44.15
N HIS A 480 -3.02 -12.84 42.97
CA HIS A 480 -4.27 -13.12 42.26
C HIS A 480 -4.31 -14.55 41.72
N GLU A 481 -5.46 -15.21 41.85
CA GLU A 481 -5.67 -16.53 41.25
C GLU A 481 -5.60 -16.43 39.71
N PRO A 482 -4.78 -17.27 39.03
CA PRO A 482 -4.66 -17.26 37.58
C PRO A 482 -6.00 -17.49 36.86
N LEU A 483 -6.13 -16.94 35.66
CA LEU A 483 -7.26 -17.22 34.76
C LEU A 483 -7.17 -18.68 34.26
N LYS A 484 -8.21 -19.47 34.50
CA LYS A 484 -8.37 -20.88 34.16
C LYS A 484 -9.24 -21.08 32.92
N LEU A 485 -10.40 -20.43 32.86
CA LEU A 485 -11.40 -20.71 31.82
C LEU A 485 -11.04 -20.03 30.47
N PRO A 486 -11.33 -20.66 29.32
CA PRO A 486 -11.07 -20.05 28.02
C PRO A 486 -11.77 -18.70 27.86
N ASN A 487 -13.02 -18.61 28.35
CA ASN A 487 -13.85 -17.42 28.18
C ASN A 487 -13.27 -16.19 28.88
N GLU A 488 -12.77 -16.35 30.11
CA GLU A 488 -12.14 -15.23 30.84
C GLU A 488 -10.81 -14.83 30.21
N ILE A 489 -10.04 -15.77 29.66
CA ILE A 489 -8.77 -15.46 29.00
C ILE A 489 -9.02 -14.63 27.74
N LEU A 490 -9.91 -15.11 26.88
CA LEU A 490 -10.24 -14.43 25.61
C LEU A 490 -10.77 -13.01 25.85
N ALA A 491 -11.71 -12.84 26.78
CA ALA A 491 -12.23 -11.51 27.14
C ALA A 491 -11.12 -10.54 27.59
N ASN A 492 -10.26 -10.98 28.51
CA ASN A 492 -9.17 -10.13 29.01
C ASN A 492 -8.16 -9.79 27.90
N VAL A 493 -7.88 -10.71 26.98
CA VAL A 493 -6.97 -10.45 25.84
C VAL A 493 -7.57 -9.40 24.89
N VAL A 494 -8.84 -9.56 24.51
CA VAL A 494 -9.51 -8.64 23.58
C VAL A 494 -9.67 -7.24 24.20
N TRP A 495 -10.02 -7.12 25.47
CA TRP A 495 -10.08 -5.82 26.14
C TRP A 495 -8.73 -5.12 26.23
N ARG A 496 -7.67 -5.86 26.58
CA ARG A 496 -6.29 -5.34 26.56
C ARG A 496 -5.91 -4.86 25.16
N PHE A 497 -6.26 -5.62 24.12
CA PHE A 497 -6.04 -5.24 22.73
C PHE A 497 -6.77 -3.94 22.36
N LEU A 498 -8.06 -3.83 22.69
CA LEU A 498 -8.85 -2.62 22.44
C LEU A 498 -8.31 -1.39 23.18
N GLN A 499 -7.80 -1.56 24.40
CA GLN A 499 -7.13 -0.48 25.13
C GLN A 499 -5.84 -0.05 24.42
N LEU A 500 -4.99 -0.98 23.99
CA LEU A 500 -3.76 -0.65 23.23
C LEU A 500 -4.05 0.06 21.91
N ARG A 501 -5.15 -0.31 21.25
CA ARG A 501 -5.61 0.35 20.02
C ARG A 501 -6.29 1.70 20.28
N GLY A 502 -6.54 2.06 21.54
CA GLY A 502 -7.15 3.33 21.93
C GLY A 502 -8.67 3.40 21.75
N TYR A 503 -9.34 2.26 21.63
CA TYR A 503 -10.81 2.19 21.67
C TYR A 503 -11.36 2.24 23.10
N VAL A 504 -10.53 1.82 24.06
CA VAL A 504 -10.85 1.81 25.49
C VAL A 504 -9.76 2.57 26.23
N ASN A 505 -10.13 3.36 27.25
CA ASN A 505 -9.17 4.07 28.10
C ASN A 505 -8.75 3.24 29.33
N GLU A 506 -7.85 3.77 30.16
CA GLU A 506 -7.38 3.09 31.37
C GLU A 506 -8.43 2.94 32.49
N GLN A 507 -9.60 3.56 32.33
CA GLN A 507 -10.76 3.46 33.22
C GLN A 507 -11.78 2.46 32.67
N HIS A 508 -11.42 1.71 31.62
CA HIS A 508 -12.25 0.71 30.95
C HIS A 508 -13.51 1.32 30.30
N GLN A 509 -13.44 2.60 29.92
CA GLN A 509 -14.52 3.30 29.23
C GLN A 509 -14.21 3.44 27.74
N LEU A 510 -15.25 3.39 26.92
CA LEU A 510 -15.15 3.59 25.47
C LEU A 510 -14.69 5.02 25.15
N THR A 511 -13.65 5.14 24.32
CA THR A 511 -13.23 6.41 23.73
C THR A 511 -14.22 6.84 22.63
N GLU A 512 -14.04 8.02 22.03
CA GLU A 512 -14.88 8.42 20.89
C GLU A 512 -14.75 7.43 19.71
N TRP A 513 -13.53 6.93 19.44
CA TRP A 513 -13.34 5.85 18.47
C TRP A 513 -13.98 4.53 18.94
N GLY A 514 -13.96 4.25 20.25
CA GLY A 514 -14.65 3.10 20.84
C GLY A 514 -16.15 3.10 20.56
N LYS A 515 -16.81 4.25 20.74
CA LYS A 515 -18.25 4.43 20.47
C LYS A 515 -18.60 4.33 18.99
N ILE A 516 -17.73 4.84 18.11
CA ILE A 516 -17.89 4.71 16.65
C ILE A 516 -17.86 3.24 16.25
N LEU A 517 -16.86 2.50 16.76
CA LEU A 517 -16.69 1.09 16.47
C LEU A 517 -17.84 0.27 17.06
N GLU A 518 -18.27 0.55 18.30
CA GLU A 518 -19.46 -0.07 18.92
C GLU A 518 -20.71 0.11 18.04
N THR A 519 -20.96 1.33 17.57
CA THR A 519 -22.12 1.62 16.69
C THR A 519 -22.03 0.90 15.34
N ALA A 520 -20.82 0.76 14.80
CA ALA A 520 -20.59 0.05 13.55
C ALA A 520 -20.79 -1.47 13.73
N LEU A 521 -20.25 -2.07 14.79
CA LEU A 521 -20.41 -3.50 15.08
C LEU A 521 -21.87 -3.87 15.37
N ASP A 522 -22.59 -3.06 16.13
CA ASP A 522 -24.04 -3.24 16.36
C ASP A 522 -24.85 -3.31 15.05
N ALA A 523 -24.38 -2.60 14.02
CA ALA A 523 -25.00 -2.60 12.69
C ALA A 523 -24.58 -3.78 11.81
N ALA A 524 -23.37 -4.30 12.01
CA ALA A 524 -22.78 -5.39 11.25
C ALA A 524 -23.40 -6.76 11.57
N GLY A 525 -23.95 -6.90 12.79
CA GLY A 525 -24.43 -8.18 13.32
C GLY A 525 -23.33 -8.97 14.02
N THR A 526 -23.63 -10.21 14.40
CA THR A 526 -22.79 -11.05 15.31
C THR A 526 -21.89 -12.06 14.60
N ARG A 527 -21.95 -12.12 13.26
CA ARG A 527 -21.07 -13.00 12.47
C ARG A 527 -19.61 -12.59 12.62
N LYS A 528 -18.75 -13.53 13.03
CA LYS A 528 -17.31 -13.30 13.27
C LYS A 528 -16.60 -12.62 12.09
N ASP A 529 -16.84 -13.09 10.87
CA ASP A 529 -16.22 -12.52 9.66
C ASP A 529 -16.64 -11.07 9.40
N GLN A 530 -17.88 -10.71 9.75
CA GLN A 530 -18.42 -9.36 9.57
C GLN A 530 -17.89 -8.38 10.62
N GLU A 531 -17.82 -8.79 11.89
CA GLU A 531 -17.26 -7.91 12.94
C GLU A 531 -15.78 -7.63 12.72
N GLU A 532 -14.99 -8.63 12.28
CA GLU A 532 -13.58 -8.45 11.96
C GLU A 532 -13.41 -7.51 10.75
N ALA A 533 -14.21 -7.68 9.69
CA ALA A 533 -14.20 -6.81 8.53
C ALA A 533 -14.51 -5.36 8.91
N VAL A 534 -15.54 -5.12 9.74
CA VAL A 534 -15.90 -3.78 10.21
C VAL A 534 -14.81 -3.17 11.09
N PHE A 535 -14.19 -3.94 11.97
CA PHE A 535 -13.06 -3.46 12.76
C PHE A 535 -11.89 -3.01 11.88
N ILE A 536 -11.50 -3.84 10.92
CA ILE A 536 -10.41 -3.51 9.99
C ILE A 536 -10.79 -2.29 9.15
N ALA A 537 -12.05 -2.16 8.72
CA ALA A 537 -12.53 -0.99 7.99
C ALA A 537 -12.41 0.30 8.81
N VAL A 538 -12.76 0.27 10.11
CA VAL A 538 -12.59 1.40 11.02
C VAL A 538 -11.11 1.70 11.26
N GLU A 539 -10.24 0.70 11.39
CA GLU A 539 -8.79 0.92 11.46
C GLU A 539 -8.22 1.54 10.18
N LEU A 540 -8.62 1.06 9.00
CA LEU A 540 -8.21 1.65 7.73
C LEU A 540 -8.69 3.09 7.60
N LEU A 541 -9.90 3.40 8.07
CA LEU A 541 -10.40 4.77 8.13
C LEU A 541 -9.55 5.63 9.08
N ARG A 542 -9.21 5.13 10.27
CA ARG A 542 -8.29 5.82 11.20
C ARG A 542 -6.95 6.09 10.52
N LEU A 543 -6.45 5.17 9.71
CA LEU A 543 -5.18 5.30 8.97
C LEU A 543 -5.29 6.12 7.67
N GLU A 544 -6.48 6.67 7.36
CA GLU A 544 -6.77 7.44 6.14
C GLU A 544 -6.61 6.63 4.84
N LEU A 545 -6.81 5.31 4.93
CA LEU A 545 -6.71 4.34 3.83
C LEU A 545 -8.06 3.88 3.28
N VAL A 546 -9.16 4.46 3.78
CA VAL A 546 -10.48 4.42 3.13
C VAL A 546 -10.70 5.79 2.51
N SER A 547 -10.30 5.96 1.25
CA SER A 547 -10.42 7.23 0.52
C SER A 547 -11.02 7.00 -0.88
N PRO A 548 -11.64 8.03 -1.48
CA PRO A 548 -12.09 8.01 -2.87
C PRO A 548 -10.94 8.17 -3.89
N ASP A 549 -9.73 8.51 -3.44
CA ASP A 549 -8.62 8.86 -4.31
C ASP A 549 -7.98 7.62 -4.95
N THR A 550 -7.43 7.82 -6.16
CA THR A 550 -6.65 6.80 -6.85
C THR A 550 -5.33 6.59 -6.12
N MET A 551 -5.17 5.41 -5.49
CA MET A 551 -3.98 5.09 -4.66
C MET A 551 -2.85 4.47 -5.48
N PHE A 552 -3.17 3.82 -6.60
CA PHE A 552 -2.24 3.06 -7.43
C PHE A 552 -2.34 3.51 -8.88
N LEU A 553 -1.62 4.59 -9.23
CA LEU A 553 -1.64 5.14 -10.58
C LEU A 553 -1.05 4.13 -11.59
N GLY A 554 -1.74 3.93 -12.71
CA GLY A 554 -1.31 3.01 -13.76
C GLY A 554 -1.68 1.54 -13.55
N TYR A 555 -2.38 1.21 -12.46
CA TYR A 555 -2.89 -0.14 -12.23
C TYR A 555 -4.23 -0.32 -12.94
N ALA A 556 -4.39 -1.41 -13.70
CA ALA A 556 -5.64 -1.71 -14.39
C ALA A 556 -6.72 -2.29 -13.46
N GLY A 557 -7.94 -2.33 -13.99
CA GLY A 557 -9.13 -2.85 -13.29
C GLY A 557 -9.70 -1.87 -12.26
N ALA A 558 -9.74 -0.58 -12.59
CA ALA A 558 -10.51 0.43 -11.89
C ALA A 558 -11.86 0.67 -12.63
N PRO A 559 -12.87 1.27 -11.98
CA PRO A 559 -14.16 1.59 -12.61
C PRO A 559 -14.01 2.41 -13.89
N GLU A 560 -14.70 1.99 -14.95
CA GLU A 560 -14.59 2.57 -16.30
C GLU A 560 -15.81 3.43 -16.67
N HIS A 561 -16.97 3.16 -16.07
CA HIS A 561 -18.26 3.76 -16.39
C HIS A 561 -18.71 4.78 -15.31
N GLY A 562 -19.71 5.60 -15.64
CA GLY A 562 -20.22 6.65 -14.75
C GLY A 562 -19.38 7.93 -14.71
N SER A 563 -19.86 8.90 -13.92
CA SER A 563 -19.16 10.15 -13.63
C SER A 563 -17.93 9.93 -12.74
N ASP A 564 -17.00 10.90 -12.71
CA ASP A 564 -15.80 10.79 -11.86
C ASP A 564 -16.13 10.61 -10.37
N ILE A 565 -17.25 11.16 -9.91
CA ILE A 565 -17.72 11.00 -8.53
C ILE A 565 -18.20 9.56 -8.30
N GLU A 566 -18.94 8.99 -9.25
CA GLU A 566 -19.43 7.62 -9.15
C GLU A 566 -18.27 6.61 -9.16
N LYS A 567 -17.28 6.78 -10.05
CA LYS A 567 -16.08 5.94 -10.10
C LYS A 567 -15.29 5.95 -8.80
N ARG A 568 -15.15 7.14 -8.20
CA ARG A 568 -14.47 7.32 -6.91
C ARG A 568 -15.22 6.65 -5.76
N ASN A 569 -16.54 6.77 -5.75
CA ASN A 569 -17.40 6.15 -4.74
C ASN A 569 -17.43 4.63 -4.88
N ASP A 570 -17.53 4.11 -6.10
CA ASP A 570 -17.42 2.68 -6.39
C ASP A 570 -16.10 2.13 -5.83
N MET A 571 -14.96 2.73 -6.22
CA MET A 571 -13.66 2.26 -5.75
C MET A 571 -13.58 2.21 -4.21
N MET A 572 -14.14 3.20 -3.53
CA MET A 572 -14.17 3.24 -2.07
C MET A 572 -15.02 2.11 -1.46
N VAL A 573 -16.22 1.85 -1.99
CA VAL A 573 -17.09 0.74 -1.54
C VAL A 573 -16.41 -0.62 -1.82
N SER A 574 -15.86 -0.77 -3.02
CA SER A 574 -15.18 -1.98 -3.48
C SER A 574 -13.91 -2.30 -2.69
N ARG A 575 -13.20 -1.28 -2.19
CA ARG A 575 -12.10 -1.41 -1.23
C ARG A 575 -12.57 -1.99 0.10
N VAL A 576 -13.67 -1.50 0.66
CA VAL A 576 -14.26 -2.05 1.89
C VAL A 576 -14.75 -3.48 1.68
N ALA A 577 -15.33 -3.77 0.51
CA ALA A 577 -15.77 -5.13 0.15
C ALA A 577 -14.61 -6.14 0.06
N CYS A 578 -13.36 -5.72 -0.13
CA CYS A 578 -12.19 -6.61 -0.05
C CYS A 578 -11.97 -7.21 1.35
N LEU A 579 -12.63 -6.68 2.39
CA LEU A 579 -12.57 -7.19 3.76
C LEU A 579 -13.49 -8.39 4.00
N GLY A 580 -14.40 -8.68 3.08
CA GLY A 580 -15.35 -9.79 3.22
C GLY A 580 -14.96 -11.05 2.44
N LYS A 581 -15.55 -12.17 2.84
CA LYS A 581 -15.38 -13.47 2.17
C LYS A 581 -16.44 -13.65 1.07
N ILE A 582 -16.00 -14.09 -0.11
CA ILE A 582 -16.91 -14.49 -1.18
C ILE A 582 -17.60 -15.82 -0.87
N ARG A 583 -18.91 -15.90 -1.15
CA ARG A 583 -19.67 -17.16 -1.10
C ARG A 583 -19.47 -17.93 -2.40
N HIS A 584 -18.44 -18.76 -2.45
CA HIS A 584 -18.07 -19.54 -3.63
C HIS A 584 -17.99 -21.02 -3.28
N GLN A 585 -18.42 -21.90 -4.19
CA GLN A 585 -18.18 -23.33 -4.05
C GLN A 585 -16.66 -23.60 -4.08
N PRO A 586 -16.15 -24.71 -3.55
CA PRO A 586 -14.70 -24.96 -3.47
C PRO A 586 -14.11 -25.37 -4.84
N LYS A 587 -14.22 -24.49 -5.82
CA LYS A 587 -13.67 -24.60 -7.18
C LYS A 587 -12.71 -23.45 -7.42
N ALA A 588 -11.85 -23.59 -8.42
CA ALA A 588 -10.95 -22.52 -8.82
C ALA A 588 -11.75 -21.29 -9.26
N TYR A 589 -11.32 -20.12 -8.81
CA TYR A 589 -11.93 -18.86 -9.23
C TYR A 589 -11.85 -18.68 -10.76
N SER A 590 -12.98 -18.31 -11.36
CA SER A 590 -13.07 -17.93 -12.77
C SER A 590 -13.95 -16.69 -12.88
N GLY A 591 -13.32 -15.52 -12.82
CA GLY A 591 -14.01 -14.24 -12.83
C GLY A 591 -13.07 -13.11 -13.22
N PRO A 592 -13.57 -11.87 -13.23
CA PRO A 592 -12.75 -10.70 -13.54
C PRO A 592 -11.63 -10.51 -12.49
N LEU A 593 -10.59 -9.77 -12.89
CA LEU A 593 -9.43 -9.45 -12.08
C LEU A 593 -9.26 -7.93 -11.96
N SER A 594 -8.72 -7.46 -10.84
CA SER A 594 -8.31 -6.07 -10.64
C SER A 594 -6.96 -6.02 -9.95
N ARG A 595 -5.95 -5.49 -10.65
CA ARG A 595 -4.63 -5.27 -10.05
C ARG A 595 -4.69 -4.21 -8.96
N HIS A 596 -5.57 -3.20 -9.14
CA HIS A 596 -5.77 -2.14 -8.17
C HIS A 596 -6.33 -2.68 -6.83
N LEU A 597 -7.31 -3.58 -6.87
CA LEU A 597 -7.86 -4.19 -5.64
C LEU A 597 -6.93 -5.26 -5.05
N LEU A 598 -6.11 -5.94 -5.85
CA LEU A 598 -5.02 -6.79 -5.33
C LEU A 598 -3.99 -5.97 -4.55
N ALA A 599 -3.62 -4.78 -5.05
CA ALA A 599 -2.71 -3.87 -4.35
C ALA A 599 -3.33 -3.40 -3.02
N TYR A 600 -4.62 -3.10 -3.01
CA TYR A 600 -5.34 -2.75 -1.79
C TYR A 600 -5.45 -3.93 -0.80
N GLN A 601 -5.60 -5.16 -1.29
CA GLN A 601 -5.57 -6.35 -0.44
C GLN A 601 -4.24 -6.51 0.30
N SER A 602 -3.13 -6.07 -0.29
CA SER A 602 -1.82 -6.07 0.39
C SER A 602 -1.77 -5.07 1.56
N ILE A 603 -2.49 -3.94 1.47
CA ILE A 603 -2.69 -3.01 2.60
C ILE A 603 -3.47 -3.71 3.72
N ILE A 604 -4.59 -4.36 3.37
CA ILE A 604 -5.46 -5.09 4.31
C ILE A 604 -4.66 -6.18 5.04
N SER A 605 -3.96 -7.06 4.31
CA SER A 605 -3.21 -8.17 4.89
C SER A 605 -2.10 -7.67 5.85
N ASN A 606 -1.37 -6.62 5.50
CA ASN A 606 -0.33 -6.08 6.38
C ASN A 606 -0.90 -5.50 7.69
N LEU A 607 -2.03 -4.79 7.60
CA LEU A 607 -2.72 -4.27 8.78
C LEU A 607 -3.24 -5.43 9.64
N GLN A 608 -3.99 -6.35 9.04
CA GLN A 608 -4.58 -7.50 9.73
C GLN A 608 -3.52 -8.34 10.44
N ALA A 609 -2.41 -8.67 9.75
CA ALA A 609 -1.33 -9.43 10.35
C ALA A 609 -0.66 -8.68 11.51
N SER A 610 -0.57 -7.35 11.44
CA SER A 610 -0.03 -6.53 12.55
C SER A 610 -0.98 -6.45 13.74
N LEU A 611 -2.30 -6.41 13.50
CA LEU A 611 -3.32 -6.52 14.55
C LEU A 611 -3.28 -7.89 15.22
N ARG A 612 -3.10 -8.94 14.41
CA ARG A 612 -2.99 -10.31 14.89
C ARG A 612 -1.71 -10.56 15.70
N ASP A 613 -0.58 -10.01 15.26
CA ASP A 613 0.68 -10.04 16.02
C ASP A 613 0.46 -9.42 17.42
N LEU A 614 -0.19 -8.26 17.50
CA LEU A 614 -0.45 -7.58 18.77
C LEU A 614 -1.28 -8.43 19.72
N ILE A 615 -2.42 -8.96 19.26
CA ILE A 615 -3.34 -9.70 20.15
C ILE A 615 -2.74 -11.05 20.60
N GLU A 616 -1.96 -11.73 19.74
CA GLU A 616 -1.21 -12.93 20.13
C GLU A 616 -0.10 -12.62 21.14
N MET A 617 0.60 -11.49 20.99
CA MET A 617 1.62 -11.09 21.97
C MET A 617 1.02 -10.70 23.32
N ILE A 618 -0.21 -10.18 23.37
CA ILE A 618 -0.93 -9.97 24.63
C ILE A 618 -1.22 -11.30 25.32
N LEU A 619 -1.78 -12.27 24.60
CA LEU A 619 -2.04 -13.61 25.14
C LEU A 619 -0.74 -14.27 25.65
N THR A 620 0.32 -14.20 24.84
CA THR A 620 1.63 -14.76 25.17
C THR A 620 2.23 -14.09 26.41
N ALA A 621 2.18 -12.76 26.49
CA ALA A 621 2.65 -12.03 27.66
C ALA A 621 1.89 -12.43 28.93
N MET A 622 0.56 -12.60 28.87
CA MET A 622 -0.24 -13.05 30.01
C MET A 622 0.16 -14.45 30.51
N PHE A 623 0.51 -15.38 29.61
CA PHE A 623 1.04 -16.70 29.98
C PHE A 623 2.41 -16.60 30.64
N LEU A 624 3.34 -15.86 30.03
CA LEU A 624 4.71 -15.68 30.55
C LEU A 624 4.71 -14.97 31.91
N GLU A 625 3.79 -14.03 32.13
CA GLU A 625 3.61 -13.33 33.41
C GLU A 625 2.95 -14.18 34.51
N GLY A 626 2.40 -15.34 34.15
CA GLY A 626 1.68 -16.22 35.09
C GLY A 626 0.26 -15.74 35.43
N SER A 627 -0.32 -14.85 34.62
CA SER A 627 -1.71 -14.40 34.78
C SER A 627 -2.73 -15.48 34.42
N ILE A 628 -2.30 -16.48 33.64
CA ILE A 628 -3.12 -17.59 33.13
C ILE A 628 -2.59 -18.91 33.69
N ASN A 629 -3.49 -19.84 34.03
CA ASN A 629 -3.14 -21.21 34.38
C ASN A 629 -2.55 -21.93 33.16
N ARG A 630 -1.40 -22.57 33.36
CA ARG A 630 -0.63 -23.26 32.32
C ARG A 630 -0.97 -24.74 32.19
N ASP A 631 -1.65 -25.33 33.18
CA ASP A 631 -2.12 -26.71 33.15
C ASP A 631 -3.41 -26.79 32.32
N ARG A 632 -3.24 -27.04 31.00
CA ARG A 632 -4.32 -27.00 30.00
C ARG A 632 -3.94 -27.71 28.69
N ASP A 633 -4.94 -28.03 27.88
CA ASP A 633 -4.82 -28.71 26.57
C ASP A 633 -5.49 -27.98 25.40
N ASP A 634 -6.22 -26.89 25.67
CA ASP A 634 -7.01 -26.09 24.73
C ASP A 634 -6.22 -24.95 24.04
N TRP A 635 -4.91 -25.13 23.84
CA TRP A 635 -3.98 -24.12 23.30
C TRP A 635 -4.41 -23.54 21.95
N MET A 636 -4.76 -24.43 21.01
CA MET A 636 -5.22 -24.03 19.67
C MET A 636 -6.61 -23.37 19.73
N GLN A 637 -7.48 -23.81 20.63
CA GLN A 637 -8.79 -23.20 20.84
C GLN A 637 -8.66 -21.73 21.25
N LEU A 638 -7.71 -21.40 22.13
CA LEU A 638 -7.45 -20.01 22.49
C LEU A 638 -7.01 -19.18 21.28
N SER A 639 -6.11 -19.71 20.45
CA SER A 639 -5.63 -19.02 19.25
C SER A 639 -6.76 -18.75 18.24
N LEU A 640 -7.62 -19.74 18.00
CA LEU A 640 -8.80 -19.62 17.12
C LEU A 640 -9.89 -18.73 17.71
N GLY A 641 -9.97 -18.65 19.05
CA GLY A 641 -10.90 -17.77 19.77
C GLY A 641 -10.56 -16.28 19.64
N LEU A 642 -9.32 -15.94 19.27
CA LEU A 642 -8.89 -14.56 19.03
C LEU A 642 -9.29 -14.06 17.61
N PRO A 643 -9.59 -12.76 17.45
CA PRO A 643 -9.82 -12.13 16.14
C PRO A 643 -8.63 -12.18 15.17
N PHE A 644 -8.89 -11.85 13.89
CA PHE A 644 -7.94 -11.63 12.80
C PHE A 644 -7.15 -12.87 12.38
N TYR A 645 -7.79 -14.05 12.46
CA TYR A 645 -7.14 -15.31 12.13
C TYR A 645 -7.02 -15.54 10.62
N GLU A 646 -8.10 -15.32 9.86
CA GLU A 646 -8.20 -15.65 8.42
C GLU A 646 -8.00 -14.44 7.53
N GLU A 647 -7.12 -14.54 6.53
CA GLU A 647 -6.95 -13.50 5.51
C GLU A 647 -7.90 -13.73 4.32
N HIS A 648 -8.50 -12.66 3.81
CA HIS A 648 -9.41 -12.70 2.67
C HIS A 648 -8.75 -12.20 1.37
N SER A 649 -9.22 -12.76 0.25
CA SER A 649 -8.82 -12.35 -1.11
C SER A 649 -9.57 -11.08 -1.56
N CYS A 650 -9.09 -10.39 -2.60
CA CYS A 650 -9.80 -9.24 -3.16
C CYS A 650 -11.05 -9.60 -3.99
N ALA A 651 -11.36 -10.89 -4.19
CA ALA A 651 -12.41 -11.37 -5.08
C ALA A 651 -13.78 -10.70 -4.85
N LEU A 652 -14.20 -10.55 -3.58
CA LEU A 652 -15.48 -9.90 -3.25
C LEU A 652 -15.48 -8.41 -3.65
N GLY A 653 -14.35 -7.72 -3.45
CA GLY A 653 -14.18 -6.34 -3.90
C GLY A 653 -14.25 -6.22 -5.42
N VAL A 654 -13.61 -7.13 -6.16
CA VAL A 654 -13.63 -7.13 -7.63
C VAL A 654 -15.06 -7.29 -8.16
N LEU A 655 -15.83 -8.21 -7.57
CA LEU A 655 -17.22 -8.44 -7.94
C LEU A 655 -18.14 -7.27 -7.58
N THR A 656 -17.93 -6.66 -6.42
CA THR A 656 -18.66 -5.46 -5.99
C THR A 656 -18.40 -4.31 -6.94
N MET A 657 -17.14 -4.13 -7.35
CA MET A 657 -16.74 -3.11 -8.33
C MET A 657 -17.43 -3.33 -9.67
N HIS A 658 -17.39 -4.57 -10.20
CA HIS A 658 -18.06 -4.87 -11.47
C HIS A 658 -19.58 -4.64 -11.40
N TYR A 659 -20.20 -4.91 -10.25
CA TYR A 659 -21.62 -4.63 -10.03
C TYR A 659 -21.93 -3.14 -10.09
N LEU A 660 -21.17 -2.32 -9.36
CA LEU A 660 -21.36 -0.88 -9.28
C LEU A 660 -21.02 -0.19 -10.62
N ASP A 661 -19.97 -0.64 -11.29
CA ASP A 661 -19.56 -0.14 -12.62
C ASP A 661 -20.61 -0.48 -13.69
N ASP A 662 -21.16 -1.71 -13.71
CA ASP A 662 -22.20 -2.10 -14.68
C ASP A 662 -23.53 -1.37 -14.43
N LEU A 663 -23.86 -1.03 -13.17
CA LEU A 663 -25.03 -0.21 -12.85
C LEU A 663 -24.97 1.17 -13.52
N CYS A 664 -23.77 1.74 -13.68
CA CYS A 664 -23.59 3.05 -14.31
C CYS A 664 -23.95 3.06 -15.80
N ASN A 665 -24.14 1.89 -16.43
CA ASN A 665 -24.59 1.79 -17.82
C ASN A 665 -26.10 1.96 -18.00
N TYR A 666 -26.87 2.05 -16.91
CA TYR A 666 -28.33 2.16 -16.95
C TYR A 666 -28.80 3.58 -16.64
N PRO A 667 -29.83 4.10 -17.34
CA PRO A 667 -30.33 5.48 -17.13
C PRO A 667 -30.85 5.77 -15.72
N ASP A 668 -31.35 4.75 -15.02
CA ASP A 668 -31.77 4.82 -13.63
C ASP A 668 -31.14 3.69 -12.82
N ALA A 669 -29.87 3.87 -12.46
CA ALA A 669 -29.10 2.97 -11.60
C ALA A 669 -29.64 2.88 -10.14
N THR A 670 -30.55 3.79 -9.74
CA THR A 670 -31.18 3.77 -8.40
C THR A 670 -32.44 2.90 -8.35
N SER A 671 -33.06 2.61 -9.48
CA SER A 671 -34.25 1.78 -9.55
C SER A 671 -34.01 0.36 -9.03
N LYS A 672 -34.98 -0.14 -8.24
CA LYS A 672 -35.01 -1.53 -7.76
C LYS A 672 -35.02 -2.54 -8.91
N VAL A 673 -35.63 -2.18 -10.05
CA VAL A 673 -35.72 -3.06 -11.21
C VAL A 673 -34.35 -3.22 -11.85
N THR A 674 -33.67 -2.09 -12.14
CA THR A 674 -32.31 -2.07 -12.68
C THR A 674 -31.34 -2.87 -11.79
N ARG A 675 -31.44 -2.70 -10.47
CA ARG A 675 -30.58 -3.41 -9.53
C ARG A 675 -30.81 -4.90 -9.50
N ALA A 676 -32.07 -5.33 -9.61
CA ALA A 676 -32.41 -6.74 -9.72
C ALA A 676 -31.88 -7.33 -11.04
N GLU A 677 -32.02 -6.60 -12.14
CA GLU A 677 -31.52 -7.00 -13.47
C GLU A 677 -30.00 -7.14 -13.50
N VAL A 678 -29.25 -6.15 -13.01
CA VAL A 678 -27.77 -6.22 -12.96
C VAL A 678 -27.31 -7.30 -11.99
N ARG A 679 -28.02 -7.50 -10.86
CA ARG A 679 -27.72 -8.59 -9.92
C ARG A 679 -27.94 -9.96 -10.55
N GLU A 680 -28.99 -10.14 -11.35
CA GLU A 680 -29.25 -11.36 -12.09
C GLU A 680 -28.16 -11.60 -13.16
N LYS A 681 -27.80 -10.57 -13.93
CA LYS A 681 -26.69 -10.61 -14.89
C LYS A 681 -25.37 -11.00 -14.22
N GLY A 682 -25.10 -10.47 -13.02
CA GLY A 682 -23.86 -10.70 -12.28
C GLY A 682 -23.61 -12.15 -11.85
N GLN A 683 -24.66 -12.98 -11.74
CA GLN A 683 -24.53 -14.44 -11.53
C GLN A 683 -23.71 -15.12 -12.64
N SER A 684 -23.65 -14.52 -13.84
CA SER A 684 -22.86 -15.04 -14.96
C SER A 684 -21.39 -14.62 -14.96
N TRP A 685 -21.00 -13.60 -14.20
CA TRP A 685 -19.62 -13.09 -14.16
C TRP A 685 -18.66 -14.01 -13.42
N ILE A 686 -19.20 -14.81 -12.50
CA ILE A 686 -18.46 -15.79 -11.73
C ILE A 686 -19.26 -17.08 -11.59
N GLN A 687 -18.67 -18.18 -12.01
CA GLN A 687 -19.30 -19.49 -11.92
C GLN A 687 -19.29 -20.02 -10.48
N ASN A 688 -20.28 -20.82 -10.11
CA ASN A 688 -20.31 -21.54 -8.83
C ASN A 688 -20.27 -20.63 -7.58
N SER A 689 -20.79 -19.41 -7.67
CA SER A 689 -20.88 -18.47 -6.56
C SER A 689 -22.34 -18.17 -6.18
N ASP A 690 -22.57 -17.86 -4.92
CA ASP A 690 -23.74 -17.09 -4.48
C ASP A 690 -23.38 -15.60 -4.60
N PHE A 691 -23.46 -15.07 -5.83
CA PHE A 691 -23.11 -13.68 -6.13
C PHE A 691 -23.99 -12.69 -5.35
N SER A 692 -25.29 -12.98 -5.25
CA SER A 692 -26.25 -12.11 -4.56
C SER A 692 -25.98 -12.04 -3.06
N GLY A 693 -25.80 -13.19 -2.41
CA GLY A 693 -25.46 -13.23 -0.99
C GLY A 693 -24.07 -12.64 -0.69
N SER A 694 -23.12 -12.80 -1.60
CA SER A 694 -21.80 -12.16 -1.49
C SER A 694 -21.90 -10.63 -1.53
N LEU A 695 -22.64 -10.08 -2.49
CA LEU A 695 -22.92 -8.64 -2.54
C LEU A 695 -23.65 -8.16 -1.29
N ASP A 696 -24.57 -8.98 -0.76
CA ASP A 696 -25.30 -8.66 0.46
C ASP A 696 -24.39 -8.55 1.67
N ASP A 697 -23.39 -9.42 1.80
CA ASP A 697 -22.36 -9.34 2.84
C ASP A 697 -21.47 -8.10 2.64
N ALA A 698 -21.06 -7.79 1.39
CA ALA A 698 -20.24 -6.61 1.09
C ALA A 698 -20.92 -5.29 1.50
N PHE A 699 -22.19 -5.11 1.13
CA PHE A 699 -22.94 -3.90 1.49
C PHE A 699 -23.25 -3.83 2.98
N GLN A 700 -23.40 -4.97 3.67
CA GLN A 700 -23.60 -4.98 5.11
C GLN A 700 -22.39 -4.41 5.87
N VAL A 701 -21.16 -4.77 5.49
CA VAL A 701 -19.93 -4.17 6.05
C VAL A 701 -19.88 -2.67 5.76
N TRP A 702 -20.21 -2.28 4.52
CA TRP A 702 -20.22 -0.88 4.12
C TRP A 702 -21.22 -0.04 4.92
N ASP A 703 -22.47 -0.51 5.04
CA ASP A 703 -23.54 0.18 5.76
C ASP A 703 -23.21 0.31 7.25
N ALA A 704 -22.59 -0.72 7.83
CA ALA A 704 -22.13 -0.71 9.21
C ALA A 704 -21.04 0.35 9.45
N LEU A 705 -20.02 0.39 8.58
CA LEU A 705 -18.99 1.43 8.60
C LEU A 705 -19.61 2.82 8.47
N TYR A 706 -20.49 3.00 7.48
CA TYR A 706 -21.17 4.27 7.22
C TYR A 706 -21.99 4.75 8.43
N LYS A 707 -22.75 3.85 9.08
CA LYS A 707 -23.53 4.18 10.29
C LYS A 707 -22.63 4.60 11.45
N GLY A 708 -21.50 3.91 11.66
CA GLY A 708 -20.51 4.29 12.68
C GLY A 708 -19.94 5.68 12.45
N VAL A 709 -19.50 5.97 11.23
CA VAL A 709 -18.96 7.29 10.84
C VAL A 709 -20.03 8.38 10.97
N LYS A 710 -21.26 8.11 10.56
CA LYS A 710 -22.37 9.05 10.67
C LYS A 710 -22.71 9.39 12.12
N ALA A 711 -22.63 8.41 13.02
CA ALA A 711 -22.84 8.62 14.46
C ALA A 711 -21.76 9.49 15.11
N ALA A 712 -20.55 9.51 14.55
CA ALA A 712 -19.46 10.37 14.99
C ALA A 712 -19.76 11.87 14.77
N GLY A 713 -20.42 12.22 13.66
CA GLY A 713 -20.62 13.62 13.27
C GLY A 713 -19.30 14.41 13.22
N ASN A 714 -19.29 15.65 13.73
CA ASN A 714 -18.08 16.49 13.85
C ASN A 714 -17.23 16.19 15.12
N LYS A 715 -17.52 15.11 15.87
CA LYS A 715 -16.89 14.87 17.17
C LYS A 715 -15.43 14.41 17.08
N VAL A 716 -15.02 13.91 15.93
CA VAL A 716 -13.62 13.56 15.68
C VAL A 716 -12.99 14.69 14.86
N LYS A 717 -12.42 15.67 15.57
CA LYS A 717 -11.89 16.92 14.99
C LYS A 717 -10.50 16.79 14.35
N ASP A 718 -9.77 15.70 14.65
CA ASP A 718 -8.32 15.63 14.42
C ASP A 718 -7.89 14.86 13.16
N ARG A 719 -8.82 14.37 12.33
CA ARG A 719 -8.50 13.71 11.05
C ARG A 719 -9.54 14.05 10.00
N LYS A 720 -9.14 14.08 8.72
CA LYS A 720 -10.03 14.26 7.57
C LYS A 720 -10.95 13.04 7.42
N ILE A 721 -11.91 12.88 8.33
CA ILE A 721 -13.00 11.93 8.13
C ILE A 721 -13.86 12.53 7.04
N PHE A 722 -13.75 11.96 5.84
CA PHE A 722 -14.56 12.38 4.71
C PHE A 722 -16.04 12.26 5.09
N PHE A 723 -16.73 13.39 5.15
CA PHE A 723 -18.18 13.39 5.14
C PHE A 723 -18.63 13.00 3.73
N PHE A 724 -19.23 11.82 3.62
CA PHE A 724 -19.84 11.33 2.39
C PHE A 724 -20.83 12.39 1.86
N PRO A 725 -20.58 13.00 0.68
CA PRO A 725 -21.41 14.08 0.19
C PRO A 725 -22.76 13.55 -0.29
N GLY A 726 -23.79 13.66 0.55
CA GLY A 726 -25.21 13.53 0.17
C GLY A 726 -25.63 12.16 -0.37
N PRO A 727 -26.93 12.00 -0.75
CA PRO A 727 -27.46 10.74 -1.23
C PRO A 727 -26.87 10.44 -2.61
N THR A 728 -25.75 9.73 -2.61
CA THR A 728 -25.23 9.05 -3.80
C THR A 728 -25.92 7.68 -3.90
N LEU A 729 -25.70 6.94 -4.98
CA LEU A 729 -26.24 5.61 -5.32
C LEU A 729 -26.22 4.51 -4.21
N ILE A 730 -25.75 4.86 -3.02
CA ILE A 730 -25.30 4.07 -1.88
C ILE A 730 -26.33 4.04 -0.72
N ASP A 731 -27.37 4.88 -0.70
CA ASP A 731 -28.41 4.79 0.35
C ASP A 731 -29.39 3.61 0.08
N PHE A 732 -29.03 2.37 0.44
CA PHE A 732 -29.86 1.19 0.14
C PHE A 732 -29.89 0.07 1.19
N ARG A 733 -31.06 -0.12 1.82
CA ARG A 733 -31.86 -1.36 1.69
C ARG A 733 -33.36 -1.10 1.93
N PRO A 734 -34.26 -1.96 1.38
CA PRO A 734 -35.70 -1.81 1.48
C PRO A 734 -36.21 -2.36 2.82
N THR A 735 -36.37 -1.52 3.83
CA THR A 735 -37.26 -1.85 4.96
C THR A 735 -38.27 -0.74 5.15
N ALA A 736 -39.52 -1.18 5.27
CA ALA A 736 -40.68 -0.33 5.39
C ALA A 736 -40.65 0.42 6.73
N ILE A 737 -40.23 1.69 6.73
CA ILE A 737 -40.61 2.71 7.71
C ILE A 737 -40.54 4.06 6.97
N MET A 738 -41.59 4.86 7.11
CA MET A 738 -41.85 6.18 6.48
C MET A 738 -42.44 6.17 5.06
N ALA A 739 -43.55 5.45 4.90
CA ALA A 739 -44.64 5.99 4.10
C ALA A 739 -45.24 7.21 4.84
N ARG A 740 -45.49 8.28 4.07
CA ARG A 740 -46.22 9.53 4.43
C ARG A 740 -45.38 10.62 5.11
N LEU A 741 -44.90 11.59 4.31
CA LEU A 741 -45.11 13.04 4.48
C LEU A 741 -44.06 13.85 3.69
N SER A 742 -44.19 13.85 2.36
CA SER A 742 -43.60 14.91 1.51
C SER A 742 -44.02 14.74 0.05
N TYR A 743 -45.31 14.46 -0.18
CA TYR A 743 -45.96 14.59 -1.48
C TYR A 743 -46.80 15.86 -1.46
N LEU A 744 -46.15 17.03 -1.41
CA LEU A 744 -46.75 18.37 -1.58
C LEU A 744 -45.67 19.45 -1.36
N LEU A 745 -44.68 19.52 -2.24
CA LEU A 745 -43.87 20.73 -2.50
C LEU A 745 -42.73 20.36 -3.47
N LEU A 746 -43.06 20.05 -4.73
CA LEU A 746 -42.22 20.40 -5.89
C LEU A 746 -42.94 20.09 -7.21
N THR A 747 -44.18 20.57 -7.38
CA THR A 747 -44.73 20.87 -8.71
C THR A 747 -44.48 22.35 -9.00
N ALA A 748 -43.22 22.74 -9.17
CA ALA A 748 -42.81 24.02 -9.75
C ALA A 748 -41.27 24.01 -9.92
N LEU A 749 -40.83 23.49 -11.07
CA LEU A 749 -39.59 23.73 -11.82
C LEU A 749 -39.09 22.42 -12.45
N ALA A 750 -39.87 21.92 -13.40
CA ALA A 750 -39.37 21.03 -14.44
C ALA A 750 -39.24 21.85 -15.73
N ALA A 751 -38.09 22.47 -15.93
CA ALA A 751 -37.50 22.84 -17.22
C ALA A 751 -36.14 23.50 -16.94
N LEU A 752 -35.09 23.04 -17.64
CA LEU A 752 -33.67 23.46 -17.59
C LEU A 752 -32.79 22.67 -16.60
N GLY A 753 -32.63 21.37 -16.86
CA GLY A 753 -31.42 20.64 -16.48
C GLY A 753 -30.41 20.73 -17.64
N ALA A 754 -29.32 21.47 -17.43
CA ALA A 754 -28.18 21.52 -18.34
C ALA A 754 -27.25 20.33 -18.02
N ASN A 755 -27.04 19.46 -19.00
CA ASN A 755 -25.94 18.49 -19.01
C ASN A 755 -24.61 19.26 -18.95
N ALA A 756 -23.64 18.77 -18.18
CA ALA A 756 -22.24 19.19 -18.36
C ALA A 756 -21.76 18.65 -19.73
N ALA A 757 -21.97 19.45 -20.77
CA ALA A 757 -21.76 19.09 -22.17
C ALA A 757 -20.30 19.34 -22.59
N SER A 758 -19.70 18.38 -23.30
CA SER A 758 -18.58 18.66 -24.21
C SER A 758 -19.01 19.75 -25.19
N SER A 759 -18.15 20.73 -25.46
CA SER A 759 -18.47 21.84 -26.37
C SER A 759 -18.39 21.42 -27.84
N VAL A 760 -17.74 20.30 -28.14
CA VAL A 760 -17.69 19.70 -29.48
C VAL A 760 -18.92 18.84 -29.71
N LEU A 761 -19.64 19.06 -30.82
CA LEU A 761 -20.83 18.29 -31.17
C LEU A 761 -20.46 16.91 -31.73
N ASP A 762 -20.99 15.84 -31.12
CA ASP A 762 -20.86 14.48 -31.64
C ASP A 762 -21.86 14.24 -32.79
N LEU A 763 -21.32 13.88 -33.95
CA LEU A 763 -22.09 13.60 -35.15
C LEU A 763 -22.09 12.11 -35.46
N ILE A 764 -23.30 11.59 -35.66
CA ILE A 764 -23.63 10.23 -36.09
C ILE A 764 -24.50 10.31 -37.35
N PRO A 765 -24.69 9.21 -38.12
CA PRO A 765 -25.48 9.25 -39.35
C PRO A 765 -26.90 9.83 -39.17
N GLY A 766 -27.52 9.62 -38.00
CA GLY A 766 -28.87 10.10 -37.70
C GLY A 766 -29.01 11.61 -37.45
N ASN A 767 -27.92 12.33 -37.15
CA ASN A 767 -27.95 13.78 -36.90
C ASN A 767 -27.06 14.59 -37.86
N PHE A 768 -26.16 13.96 -38.62
CA PHE A 768 -25.18 14.65 -39.46
C PHE A 768 -25.81 15.63 -40.46
N ASP A 769 -26.73 15.17 -41.31
CA ASP A 769 -27.33 16.03 -42.36
C ASP A 769 -28.11 17.20 -41.74
N LYS A 770 -28.82 16.96 -40.64
CA LYS A 770 -29.57 18.01 -39.92
C LYS A 770 -28.68 19.10 -39.33
N VAL A 771 -27.55 18.70 -38.74
CA VAL A 771 -26.65 19.61 -38.02
C VAL A 771 -25.67 20.31 -38.98
N VAL A 772 -25.22 19.64 -40.03
CA VAL A 772 -24.15 20.13 -40.92
C VAL A 772 -24.67 20.69 -42.25
N LEU A 773 -25.72 20.10 -42.84
CA LEU A 773 -26.19 20.48 -44.19
C LEU A 773 -27.51 21.28 -44.16
N GLU A 774 -28.45 20.93 -43.28
CA GLU A 774 -29.78 21.57 -43.22
C GLU A 774 -29.84 22.75 -42.24
N SER A 775 -28.81 22.91 -41.39
CA SER A 775 -28.79 23.92 -40.34
C SER A 775 -28.55 25.35 -40.84
N ASN A 776 -28.14 25.53 -42.10
CA ASN A 776 -27.65 26.79 -42.68
C ASN A 776 -26.49 27.43 -41.88
N LYS A 777 -25.81 26.67 -41.03
CA LYS A 777 -24.66 27.11 -40.23
C LYS A 777 -23.39 26.45 -40.76
N PRO A 778 -22.31 27.21 -41.00
CA PRO A 778 -21.04 26.59 -41.33
C PRO A 778 -20.52 25.71 -40.19
N ALA A 779 -19.85 24.61 -40.53
CA ALA A 779 -19.35 23.64 -39.56
C ALA A 779 -17.93 23.18 -39.86
N LEU A 780 -17.06 23.14 -38.85
CA LEU A 780 -15.78 22.44 -38.91
C LEU A 780 -15.94 21.06 -38.28
N VAL A 781 -15.75 20.01 -39.08
CA VAL A 781 -15.97 18.62 -38.65
C VAL A 781 -14.66 17.85 -38.63
N GLU A 782 -14.33 17.26 -37.49
CA GLU A 782 -13.22 16.31 -37.33
C GLU A 782 -13.69 14.88 -37.58
N PHE A 783 -13.11 14.22 -38.58
CA PHE A 783 -13.23 12.77 -38.76
C PHE A 783 -12.03 12.09 -38.08
N PHE A 784 -12.29 11.35 -37.01
CA PHE A 784 -11.26 10.73 -36.16
C PHE A 784 -11.47 9.22 -35.97
N ALA A 785 -10.48 8.57 -35.36
CA ALA A 785 -10.57 7.20 -34.84
C ALA A 785 -9.94 7.12 -33.44
N PRO A 786 -10.52 6.37 -32.49
CA PRO A 786 -10.15 6.42 -31.07
C PRO A 786 -8.75 5.85 -30.77
N TRP A 787 -8.20 5.03 -31.65
CA TRP A 787 -6.85 4.48 -31.54
C TRP A 787 -5.76 5.36 -32.17
N CYS A 788 -6.12 6.37 -32.96
CA CYS A 788 -5.13 7.17 -33.71
C CYS A 788 -4.40 8.15 -32.78
N GLY A 789 -3.07 8.00 -32.67
CA GLY A 789 -2.23 8.87 -31.84
C GLY A 789 -2.24 10.35 -32.23
N HIS A 790 -2.49 10.67 -33.51
CA HIS A 790 -2.64 12.06 -33.97
C HIS A 790 -4.00 12.67 -33.57
N CYS A 791 -5.08 11.88 -33.57
CA CYS A 791 -6.40 12.30 -33.08
C CYS A 791 -6.36 12.58 -31.58
N LYS A 792 -5.72 11.70 -30.80
CA LYS A 792 -5.55 11.91 -29.34
C LYS A 792 -4.80 13.20 -29.00
N LYS A 793 -3.84 13.60 -29.83
CA LYS A 793 -3.12 14.88 -29.67
C LYS A 793 -3.97 16.09 -30.05
N LEU A 794 -4.87 15.96 -31.02
CA LEU A 794 -5.74 17.04 -31.49
C LEU A 794 -6.97 17.24 -30.57
N ALA A 795 -7.50 16.17 -29.99
CA ALA A 795 -8.69 16.18 -29.14
C ALA A 795 -8.72 17.30 -28.08
N PRO A 796 -7.68 17.53 -27.25
CA PRO A 796 -7.72 18.63 -26.27
C PRO A 796 -7.75 20.02 -26.91
N ILE A 797 -7.03 20.21 -28.03
CA ILE A 797 -7.00 21.49 -28.77
C ILE A 797 -8.35 21.75 -29.45
N TYR A 798 -8.97 20.69 -29.97
CA TYR A 798 -10.25 20.76 -30.67
C TYR A 798 -11.42 21.02 -29.69
N GLU A 799 -11.34 20.46 -28.49
CA GLU A 799 -12.26 20.77 -27.39
C GLU A 799 -12.13 22.22 -26.94
N GLU A 800 -10.91 22.72 -26.78
CA GLU A 800 -10.63 24.11 -26.45
C GLU A 800 -11.13 25.07 -27.54
N LEU A 801 -10.97 24.71 -28.81
CA LEU A 801 -11.54 25.45 -29.94
C LEU A 801 -13.06 25.56 -29.80
N ALA A 802 -13.75 24.46 -29.54
CA ALA A 802 -15.20 24.45 -29.41
C ALA A 802 -15.69 25.30 -28.23
N GLN A 803 -15.02 25.23 -27.08
CA GLN A 803 -15.32 26.07 -25.92
C GLN A 803 -15.13 27.56 -26.21
N ASN A 804 -14.12 27.91 -27.01
CA ASN A 804 -13.85 29.31 -27.31
C ASN A 804 -14.79 29.91 -28.37
N PHE A 805 -15.54 29.07 -29.08
CA PHE A 805 -16.62 29.45 -29.98
C PHE A 805 -18.02 29.17 -29.40
N ASP A 806 -18.13 28.78 -28.13
CA ASP A 806 -19.40 28.45 -27.46
C ASP A 806 -20.42 29.60 -27.55
N PHE A 807 -19.93 30.84 -27.41
CA PHE A 807 -20.74 32.07 -27.55
C PHE A 807 -21.33 32.28 -28.96
N ALA A 808 -20.82 31.55 -29.95
CA ALA A 808 -21.19 31.63 -31.36
C ALA A 808 -21.75 30.30 -31.90
N LYS A 809 -22.21 29.38 -31.02
CA LYS A 809 -22.89 28.12 -31.37
C LYS A 809 -24.08 28.30 -32.33
N ASP A 810 -24.70 29.48 -32.34
CA ASP A 810 -25.78 29.80 -33.28
C ASP A 810 -25.30 30.20 -34.68
N LYS A 811 -24.00 30.37 -34.88
CA LYS A 811 -23.40 30.90 -36.11
C LYS A 811 -22.33 30.00 -36.72
N VAL A 812 -21.64 29.19 -35.92
CA VAL A 812 -20.67 28.20 -36.38
C VAL A 812 -20.74 26.95 -35.51
N SER A 813 -20.66 25.78 -36.12
CA SER A 813 -20.66 24.50 -35.42
C SER A 813 -19.25 23.88 -35.44
N ILE A 814 -18.79 23.40 -34.29
CA ILE A 814 -17.55 22.61 -34.19
C ILE A 814 -17.94 21.22 -33.74
N ALA A 815 -17.60 20.23 -34.55
CA ALA A 815 -18.15 18.89 -34.43
C ALA A 815 -17.12 17.80 -34.74
N LYS A 816 -17.40 16.57 -34.29
CA LYS A 816 -16.56 15.40 -34.56
C LYS A 816 -17.40 14.18 -34.94
N VAL A 817 -16.82 13.31 -35.77
CA VAL A 817 -17.38 12.04 -36.21
C VAL A 817 -16.31 10.97 -35.98
N ASP A 818 -16.66 9.91 -35.24
CA ASP A 818 -15.84 8.69 -35.24
C ASP A 818 -16.06 7.96 -36.57
N ALA A 819 -15.14 8.15 -37.51
CA ALA A 819 -15.25 7.55 -38.84
C ALA A 819 -14.73 6.11 -38.89
N ASP A 820 -14.19 5.56 -37.79
CA ASP A 820 -13.93 4.13 -37.64
C ASP A 820 -15.20 3.37 -37.20
N ALA A 821 -15.97 3.95 -36.28
CA ALA A 821 -17.30 3.46 -35.93
C ALA A 821 -18.32 3.70 -37.06
N GLU A 822 -18.36 4.92 -37.61
CA GLU A 822 -19.34 5.37 -38.61
C GLU A 822 -18.75 5.39 -40.03
N LYS A 823 -18.30 4.23 -40.50
CA LYS A 823 -17.59 4.06 -41.80
C LYS A 823 -18.36 4.59 -43.02
N THR A 824 -19.69 4.66 -42.95
CA THR A 824 -20.56 5.20 -44.02
C THR A 824 -20.36 6.70 -44.21
N LEU A 825 -20.26 7.47 -43.12
CA LEU A 825 -19.97 8.91 -43.18
C LEU A 825 -18.53 9.16 -43.64
N GLY A 826 -17.57 8.38 -43.14
CA GLY A 826 -16.17 8.45 -43.60
C GLY A 826 -16.03 8.22 -45.12
N LYS A 827 -16.72 7.21 -45.66
CA LYS A 827 -16.76 6.94 -47.10
C LYS A 827 -17.45 8.05 -47.89
N ARG A 828 -18.59 8.55 -47.40
CA ARG A 828 -19.39 9.60 -48.06
C ARG A 828 -18.57 10.86 -48.35
N PHE A 829 -17.66 11.22 -47.44
CA PHE A 829 -16.83 12.41 -47.56
C PHE A 829 -15.36 12.11 -47.93
N GLY A 830 -15.06 10.88 -48.37
CA GLY A 830 -13.74 10.52 -48.91
C GLY A 830 -12.60 10.54 -47.87
N VAL A 831 -12.88 10.20 -46.62
CA VAL A 831 -11.86 10.13 -45.56
C VAL A 831 -10.95 8.92 -45.78
N GLN A 832 -9.66 9.16 -46.06
CA GLN A 832 -8.65 8.13 -46.32
C GLN A 832 -7.64 7.94 -45.17
N GLY A 833 -7.70 8.80 -44.15
CA GLY A 833 -6.81 8.77 -42.98
C GLY A 833 -7.31 9.67 -41.84
N PHE A 834 -6.70 9.54 -40.66
CA PHE A 834 -7.14 10.22 -39.44
C PHE A 834 -6.01 11.04 -38.79
N PRO A 835 -6.30 12.21 -38.18
CA PRO A 835 -7.55 12.97 -38.30
C PRO A 835 -7.65 13.65 -39.66
N THR A 836 -8.87 13.75 -40.20
CA THR A 836 -9.19 14.57 -41.37
C THR A 836 -10.19 15.66 -40.94
N LEU A 837 -9.85 16.93 -41.15
CA LEU A 837 -10.71 18.07 -40.83
C LEU A 837 -11.37 18.58 -42.13
N LYS A 838 -12.68 18.79 -42.12
CA LYS A 838 -13.44 19.27 -43.28
C LYS A 838 -14.34 20.44 -42.88
N TRP A 839 -14.36 21.46 -43.73
CA TRP A 839 -15.19 22.64 -43.58
C TRP A 839 -16.44 22.54 -44.44
N PHE A 840 -17.59 22.74 -43.82
CA PHE A 840 -18.89 22.80 -44.47
C PHE A 840 -19.40 24.23 -44.38
N ASP A 841 -19.88 24.79 -45.49
CA ASP A 841 -20.41 26.16 -45.55
C ASP A 841 -21.87 26.26 -45.11
N GLY A 842 -22.49 25.12 -44.76
CA GLY A 842 -23.89 24.99 -44.36
C GLY A 842 -24.89 25.09 -45.52
N LYS A 843 -24.44 25.10 -46.78
CA LYS A 843 -25.28 25.26 -47.98
C LYS A 843 -25.01 24.22 -49.07
N SER A 844 -23.77 23.79 -49.19
CA SER A 844 -23.29 22.80 -50.17
C SER A 844 -23.04 21.45 -49.51
N ASP A 845 -23.31 20.37 -50.24
CA ASP A 845 -22.99 19.00 -49.83
C ASP A 845 -21.51 18.63 -50.05
N LYS A 846 -20.73 19.55 -50.65
CA LYS A 846 -19.29 19.38 -50.90
C LYS A 846 -18.46 20.18 -49.89
N PRO A 847 -17.80 19.51 -48.93
CA PRO A 847 -16.91 20.19 -48.00
C PRO A 847 -15.56 20.56 -48.62
N GLU A 848 -14.89 21.54 -48.01
CA GLU A 848 -13.50 21.93 -48.28
C GLU A 848 -12.56 21.25 -47.27
N ASP A 849 -11.44 20.70 -47.72
CA ASP A 849 -10.45 20.07 -46.84
C ASP A 849 -9.62 21.12 -46.13
N TYR A 850 -9.49 20.99 -44.80
CA TYR A 850 -8.62 21.86 -44.02
C TYR A 850 -7.19 21.30 -43.98
N SER A 851 -6.24 22.07 -44.50
CA SER A 851 -4.82 21.71 -44.60
C SER A 851 -3.89 22.59 -43.74
N GLY A 852 -4.44 23.47 -42.89
CA GLY A 852 -3.68 24.35 -42.01
C GLY A 852 -3.11 23.65 -40.75
N GLY A 853 -2.46 24.46 -39.90
CA GLY A 853 -1.93 24.01 -38.61
C GLY A 853 -3.02 23.45 -37.68
N ARG A 854 -2.67 22.48 -36.84
CA ARG A 854 -3.61 21.80 -35.93
C ARG A 854 -3.58 22.36 -34.50
N ASP A 855 -2.98 23.53 -34.33
CA ASP A 855 -2.99 24.34 -33.12
C ASP A 855 -4.21 25.27 -33.07
N LEU A 856 -4.55 25.75 -31.87
CA LEU A 856 -5.73 26.58 -31.62
C LEU A 856 -5.71 27.88 -32.45
N GLU A 857 -4.54 28.49 -32.65
CA GLU A 857 -4.38 29.75 -33.39
C GLU A 857 -4.70 29.56 -34.87
N SER A 858 -4.15 28.51 -35.49
CA SER A 858 -4.41 28.16 -36.89
C SER A 858 -5.87 27.79 -37.15
N LEU A 859 -6.49 27.01 -36.26
CA LEU A 859 -7.90 26.60 -36.39
C LEU A 859 -8.86 27.78 -36.16
N SER A 860 -8.61 28.61 -35.13
CA SER A 860 -9.43 29.78 -34.84
C SER A 860 -9.31 30.87 -35.91
N SER A 861 -8.11 31.06 -36.47
CA SER A 861 -7.88 31.98 -37.59
C SER A 861 -8.64 31.56 -38.83
N PHE A 862 -8.65 30.26 -39.15
CA PHE A 862 -9.42 29.73 -40.27
C PHE A 862 -10.94 29.92 -40.10
N ILE A 863 -11.47 29.61 -38.91
CA ILE A 863 -12.89 29.87 -38.62
C ILE A 863 -13.19 31.38 -38.73
N THR A 864 -12.30 32.23 -38.22
CA THR A 864 -12.45 33.69 -38.30
C THR A 864 -12.42 34.18 -39.75
N GLU A 865 -11.55 33.64 -40.59
CA GLU A 865 -11.48 33.97 -42.03
C GLU A 865 -12.76 33.57 -42.77
N LYS A 866 -13.26 32.35 -42.52
CA LYS A 866 -14.44 31.82 -43.22
C LYS A 866 -15.77 32.41 -42.73
N THR A 867 -15.85 32.85 -41.48
CA THR A 867 -17.13 33.29 -40.85
C THR A 867 -17.15 34.74 -40.38
N GLY A 868 -15.99 35.40 -40.27
CA GLY A 868 -15.85 36.72 -39.65
C GLY A 868 -15.99 36.72 -38.12
N ILE A 869 -16.15 35.56 -37.49
CA ILE A 869 -16.39 35.41 -36.04
C ILE A 869 -15.05 35.27 -35.33
N LYS A 870 -14.72 36.26 -34.48
CA LYS A 870 -13.52 36.19 -33.63
C LYS A 870 -13.80 35.36 -32.38
N MET A 871 -12.91 34.42 -32.08
CA MET A 871 -12.92 33.58 -30.89
C MET A 871 -13.09 34.39 -29.57
N LYS A 872 -13.94 33.95 -28.64
CA LYS A 872 -14.00 34.43 -27.24
C LYS A 872 -13.60 33.29 -26.32
N GLY A 873 -12.29 33.12 -26.15
CA GLY A 873 -11.75 32.33 -25.06
C GLY A 873 -11.31 33.21 -23.91
N LYS A 874 -11.52 32.73 -22.67
CA LYS A 874 -10.62 33.10 -21.56
C LYS A 874 -9.21 32.84 -22.09
N LYS A 875 -8.31 33.83 -22.00
CA LYS A 875 -6.87 33.53 -22.01
C LYS A 875 -6.68 32.35 -21.05
N ALA A 876 -5.94 31.30 -21.45
CA ALA A 876 -5.22 30.50 -20.46
C ALA A 876 -4.69 31.50 -19.44
N VAL A 877 -4.95 31.30 -18.13
CA VAL A 877 -4.43 32.24 -17.11
C VAL A 877 -2.97 32.42 -17.49
N PRO A 878 -2.56 33.62 -17.92
CA PRO A 878 -1.21 33.80 -18.42
C PRO A 878 -0.32 33.29 -17.29
N SER A 879 0.57 32.36 -17.62
CA SER A 879 1.51 31.84 -16.62
C SER A 879 2.08 33.04 -15.89
N ALA A 880 2.02 33.00 -14.56
CA ALA A 880 2.63 34.06 -13.75
C ALA A 880 4.15 34.06 -13.94
N VAL A 881 4.71 32.96 -14.47
CA VAL A 881 6.10 32.82 -14.87
C VAL A 881 6.33 33.49 -16.23
N GLU A 882 7.27 34.44 -16.26
CA GLU A 882 7.68 35.08 -17.51
C GLU A 882 8.71 34.24 -18.27
N MET A 883 8.44 33.96 -19.56
CA MET A 883 9.39 33.27 -20.43
C MET A 883 10.36 34.26 -21.07
N LEU A 884 11.64 34.21 -20.66
CA LEU A 884 12.67 35.09 -21.17
C LEU A 884 13.36 34.50 -22.41
N THR A 885 13.68 35.38 -23.36
CA THR A 885 14.39 35.10 -24.61
C THR A 885 15.66 35.96 -24.70
N ASP A 886 16.47 35.78 -25.73
CA ASP A 886 17.70 36.55 -25.96
C ASP A 886 17.50 38.07 -26.01
N THR A 887 16.28 38.52 -26.32
CA THR A 887 15.90 39.93 -26.29
C THR A 887 15.33 40.34 -24.94
N SER A 888 14.31 39.65 -24.42
CA SER A 888 13.65 40.06 -23.17
C SER A 888 14.53 39.88 -21.94
N PHE A 889 15.45 38.91 -21.94
CA PHE A 889 16.40 38.72 -20.84
C PHE A 889 17.28 39.96 -20.62
N LYS A 890 17.71 40.64 -21.69
CA LYS A 890 18.52 41.87 -21.57
C LYS A 890 17.71 43.08 -21.10
N THR A 891 16.39 43.03 -21.24
CA THR A 891 15.48 44.10 -20.86
C THR A 891 15.07 43.97 -19.40
N GLU A 892 14.74 42.76 -18.94
CA GLU A 892 14.28 42.51 -17.57
C GLU A 892 15.44 42.44 -16.55
N ILE A 893 16.61 41.95 -16.95
CA ILE A 893 17.78 41.81 -16.07
C ILE A 893 18.60 43.11 -16.00
N GLY A 894 18.91 43.56 -14.78
CA GLY A 894 19.59 44.84 -14.53
C GLY A 894 18.66 46.05 -14.42
N GLY A 895 17.35 45.82 -14.50
CA GLY A 895 16.30 46.82 -14.29
C GLY A 895 15.98 47.06 -12.81
N ASP A 896 14.75 47.48 -12.53
CA ASP A 896 14.26 47.81 -11.20
C ASP A 896 13.60 46.63 -10.46
N LYS A 897 13.78 45.39 -10.94
CA LYS A 897 13.23 44.18 -10.34
C LYS A 897 14.31 43.20 -9.88
N ASP A 898 13.98 42.43 -8.84
CA ASP A 898 14.69 41.24 -8.38
C ASP A 898 14.17 40.02 -9.15
N VAL A 899 15.04 39.37 -9.93
CA VAL A 899 14.61 38.36 -10.92
C VAL A 899 15.18 36.98 -10.57
N LEU A 900 14.31 35.98 -10.39
CA LEU A 900 14.70 34.58 -10.21
C LEU A 900 14.40 33.79 -11.49
N VAL A 901 15.44 33.23 -12.11
CA VAL A 901 15.37 32.58 -13.43
C VAL A 901 15.70 31.10 -13.33
N ALA A 902 14.79 30.24 -13.80
CA ALA A 902 15.06 28.82 -14.04
C ALA A 902 15.42 28.56 -15.52
N PHE A 903 16.61 28.05 -15.77
CA PHE A 903 17.05 27.56 -17.07
C PHE A 903 16.70 26.09 -17.22
N THR A 904 15.88 25.75 -18.21
CA THR A 904 15.29 24.43 -18.42
C THR A 904 15.42 23.97 -19.86
N ALA A 905 15.20 22.68 -20.15
CA ALA A 905 15.12 22.16 -21.51
C ALA A 905 13.83 21.32 -21.71
N PRO A 906 13.28 21.21 -22.94
CA PRO A 906 11.99 20.54 -23.20
C PRO A 906 11.98 19.03 -22.89
N TRP A 907 13.16 18.41 -22.88
CA TRP A 907 13.39 16.99 -22.60
C TRP A 907 13.89 16.72 -21.17
N CYS A 908 14.20 17.77 -20.40
CA CYS A 908 14.59 17.65 -19.01
C CYS A 908 13.40 17.08 -18.20
N GLY A 909 13.45 15.79 -17.87
CA GLY A 909 12.34 15.01 -17.27
C GLY A 909 11.91 13.77 -18.07
N ARG A 910 12.52 13.49 -19.23
CA ARG A 910 12.38 12.22 -19.97
C ARG A 910 13.76 11.69 -20.35
N MET A 911 14.42 10.95 -19.47
CA MET A 911 15.45 9.95 -19.81
C MET A 911 15.89 9.17 -18.56
N ALA A 912 15.35 7.96 -18.41
CA ALA A 912 16.13 6.85 -17.88
C ALA A 912 16.95 6.31 -19.06
N PHE A 913 18.25 6.59 -19.11
CA PHE A 913 19.18 5.81 -19.91
C PHE A 913 19.97 4.86 -18.98
N PRO A 914 20.34 3.66 -19.46
CA PRO A 914 20.92 2.61 -18.65
C PRO A 914 22.32 3.00 -18.17
N ARG A 915 22.60 2.71 -16.90
CA ARG A 915 23.92 2.89 -16.27
C ARG A 915 24.97 2.06 -17.02
N GLN A 916 25.83 2.72 -17.77
CA GLN A 916 27.18 2.23 -18.04
C GLN A 916 28.19 3.39 -17.96
N ILE A 917 29.14 3.21 -17.03
CA ILE A 917 30.44 3.90 -16.89
C ILE A 917 30.37 5.34 -16.34
N PHE A 918 30.68 5.51 -15.04
CA PHE A 918 31.67 6.44 -14.43
C PHE A 918 31.46 6.46 -12.88
N PRO A 919 32.52 6.55 -12.05
CA PRO A 919 32.42 6.44 -10.60
C PRO A 919 32.18 7.78 -9.89
N GLU A 920 31.44 7.70 -8.77
CA GLU A 920 31.31 8.62 -7.62
C GLU A 920 31.58 10.12 -7.81
N GLN A 921 30.53 10.93 -7.66
CA GLN A 921 30.49 12.03 -6.68
C GLN A 921 29.04 12.48 -6.40
N THR A 922 28.72 12.50 -5.11
CA THR A 922 27.57 13.12 -4.41
C THR A 922 26.68 14.08 -5.21
N LEU A 923 25.39 13.75 -5.35
CA LEU A 923 24.25 14.70 -5.42
C LEU A 923 22.94 13.91 -5.20
N THR A 924 22.48 13.88 -3.95
CA THR A 924 21.15 13.38 -3.57
C THR A 924 20.09 14.43 -3.87
N GLY A 925 19.00 14.04 -4.56
CA GLY A 925 17.68 14.65 -4.40
C GLY A 925 17.44 16.05 -4.95
N LEU A 926 17.79 16.33 -6.22
CA LEU A 926 17.35 17.55 -6.89
C LEU A 926 16.13 17.26 -7.79
N PRO A 927 14.97 17.95 -7.63
CA PRO A 927 13.84 17.82 -8.56
C PRO A 927 14.26 18.15 -9.99
N ASP A 928 13.81 17.31 -10.92
CA ASP A 928 13.96 17.49 -12.36
C ASP A 928 13.05 18.63 -12.88
N CYS A 929 13.23 19.05 -14.14
CA CYS A 929 12.45 20.17 -14.67
C CYS A 929 10.93 19.90 -14.71
N LYS A 930 10.48 18.63 -14.65
CA LYS A 930 9.06 18.26 -14.64
C LYS A 930 8.43 18.48 -13.27
N SER A 931 9.14 18.12 -12.20
CA SER A 931 8.70 18.35 -10.81
C SER A 931 8.85 19.80 -10.36
N LEU A 932 9.80 20.55 -10.93
CA LEU A 932 9.97 21.98 -10.64
C LEU A 932 8.86 22.86 -11.26
N ALA A 933 8.32 22.48 -12.42
CA ALA A 933 7.34 23.29 -13.15
C ALA A 933 6.11 23.73 -12.34
N PRO A 934 5.38 22.86 -11.62
CA PRO A 934 4.23 23.30 -10.81
C PRO A 934 4.65 24.20 -9.64
N ILE A 935 5.80 23.94 -9.01
CA ILE A 935 6.35 24.75 -7.91
C ILE A 935 6.72 26.15 -8.39
N TRP A 936 7.28 26.26 -9.60
CA TRP A 936 7.66 27.53 -10.20
C TRP A 936 6.45 28.41 -10.52
N GLU A 937 5.33 27.78 -10.93
CA GLU A 937 4.08 28.47 -11.22
C GLU A 937 3.42 29.01 -9.94
N THR A 938 3.37 28.20 -8.87
CA THR A 938 2.80 28.66 -7.61
C THR A 938 3.66 29.73 -6.95
N LEU A 939 4.99 29.62 -7.03
CA LEU A 939 5.92 30.67 -6.59
C LEU A 939 5.69 31.99 -7.33
N ALA A 940 5.52 31.95 -8.66
CA ALA A 940 5.23 33.15 -9.44
C ALA A 940 3.88 33.76 -9.06
N GLN A 941 2.89 32.92 -8.76
CA GLN A 941 1.58 33.37 -8.29
C GLN A 941 1.64 34.00 -6.89
N ASP A 942 2.49 33.48 -5.99
CA ASP A 942 2.70 34.04 -4.65
C ASP A 942 3.30 35.45 -4.69
N TYR A 943 4.14 35.72 -5.70
CA TYR A 943 4.75 37.03 -5.94
C TYR A 943 3.99 37.91 -6.93
N ALA A 944 2.81 37.50 -7.43
CA ALA A 944 2.05 38.26 -8.42
C ALA A 944 1.65 39.68 -7.95
N ALA A 945 1.58 39.90 -6.63
CA ALA A 945 1.30 41.20 -6.02
C ALA A 945 2.55 42.06 -5.75
N GLU A 946 3.76 41.55 -6.02
CA GLU A 946 5.04 42.25 -5.82
C GLU A 946 5.60 42.76 -7.15
N PRO A 947 5.41 44.04 -7.53
CA PRO A 947 5.86 44.57 -8.81
C PRO A 947 7.39 44.62 -8.97
N ASN A 948 8.12 44.52 -7.85
CA ASN A 948 9.60 44.52 -7.82
C ASN A 948 10.20 43.11 -7.89
N VAL A 949 9.38 42.04 -7.93
CA VAL A 949 9.86 40.66 -8.01
C VAL A 949 9.39 40.04 -9.32
N LEU A 950 10.29 39.35 -10.01
CA LEU A 950 9.96 38.61 -11.22
C LEU A 950 10.43 37.16 -11.13
N ILE A 951 9.49 36.23 -11.26
CA ILE A 951 9.79 34.80 -11.39
C ILE A 951 9.73 34.44 -12.87
N ALA A 952 10.86 33.97 -13.41
CA ALA A 952 11.06 33.81 -14.84
C ALA A 952 11.65 32.44 -15.19
N LYS A 953 11.51 32.06 -16.46
CA LYS A 953 12.02 30.82 -17.01
C LYS A 953 12.65 31.06 -18.37
N VAL A 954 13.72 30.31 -18.66
CA VAL A 954 14.40 30.29 -19.96
C VAL A 954 14.37 28.85 -20.48
N ASP A 955 13.90 28.66 -21.71
CA ASP A 955 14.12 27.41 -22.44
C ASP A 955 15.49 27.47 -23.09
N ALA A 956 16.47 26.84 -22.48
CA ALA A 956 17.88 26.91 -22.87
C ALA A 956 18.18 26.22 -24.21
N GLU A 957 17.25 25.42 -24.74
CA GLU A 957 17.40 24.76 -26.05
C GLU A 957 16.63 25.47 -27.17
N ALA A 958 15.78 26.44 -26.85
CA ALA A 958 15.05 27.20 -27.86
C ALA A 958 16.00 28.11 -28.65
N GLU A 959 15.83 28.18 -29.98
CA GLU A 959 16.72 28.97 -30.87
C GLU A 959 16.80 30.46 -30.48
N ASN A 960 15.72 30.98 -29.89
CA ASN A 960 15.61 32.38 -29.47
C ASN A 960 16.10 32.65 -28.03
N ALA A 961 16.67 31.67 -27.34
CA ALA A 961 17.15 31.80 -25.95
C ALA A 961 18.50 31.09 -25.69
N LYS A 962 19.01 30.35 -26.69
CA LYS A 962 20.23 29.55 -26.60
C LYS A 962 21.48 30.41 -26.40
N ALA A 963 21.53 31.61 -26.97
CA ALA A 963 22.67 32.52 -26.78
C ALA A 963 22.73 33.03 -25.33
N THR A 964 21.59 33.30 -24.72
CA THR A 964 21.47 33.66 -23.31
C THR A 964 21.93 32.53 -22.42
N ALA A 965 21.44 31.30 -22.62
CA ALA A 965 21.87 30.13 -21.83
C ALA A 965 23.40 29.90 -21.89
N GLN A 966 24.00 30.03 -23.08
CA GLN A 966 25.46 29.95 -23.26
C GLN A 966 26.20 31.08 -22.55
N SER A 967 25.74 32.32 -22.68
CA SER A 967 26.35 33.50 -22.03
C SER A 967 26.28 33.42 -20.49
N GLN A 968 25.23 32.77 -19.99
CA GLN A 968 25.03 32.53 -18.56
C GLN A 968 25.75 31.25 -18.08
N GLY A 969 26.50 30.55 -18.93
CA GLY A 969 27.29 29.37 -18.54
C GLY A 969 26.45 28.20 -18.02
N VAL A 970 25.26 27.98 -18.59
CA VAL A 970 24.38 26.86 -18.20
C VAL A 970 24.89 25.57 -18.85
N SER A 971 25.27 24.59 -18.02
CA SER A 971 25.80 23.29 -18.47
C SER A 971 24.94 22.08 -18.07
N SER A 972 23.92 22.29 -17.23
CA SER A 972 22.98 21.26 -16.78
C SER A 972 21.61 21.86 -16.48
N TYR A 973 20.57 21.03 -16.42
CA TYR A 973 19.19 21.46 -16.23
C TYR A 973 18.50 20.69 -15.08
N PRO A 974 17.63 21.33 -14.26
CA PRO A 974 17.42 22.77 -14.23
C PRO A 974 18.55 23.49 -13.48
N THR A 975 19.02 24.62 -14.02
CA THR A 975 19.94 25.56 -13.35
C THR A 975 19.14 26.79 -12.94
N ILE A 976 19.23 27.21 -11.68
CA ILE A 976 18.48 28.36 -11.15
C ILE A 976 19.46 29.47 -10.79
N LYS A 977 19.16 30.70 -11.20
CA LYS A 977 19.97 31.88 -10.93
C LYS A 977 19.11 33.04 -10.48
N TYR A 978 19.62 33.81 -9.53
CA TYR A 978 19.00 35.03 -9.03
C TYR A 978 19.79 36.26 -9.50
N PHE A 979 19.07 37.29 -9.93
CA PHE A 979 19.62 38.56 -10.40
C PHE A 979 19.08 39.67 -9.51
N PRO A 980 19.95 40.30 -8.69
CA PRO A 980 19.54 41.42 -7.85
C PRO A 980 19.12 42.63 -8.67
N LYS A 981 18.16 43.39 -8.14
CA LYS A 981 17.74 44.68 -8.71
C LYS A 981 18.94 45.59 -9.02
N GLY A 982 18.98 46.12 -10.24
CA GLY A 982 20.05 46.99 -10.74
C GLY A 982 21.37 46.29 -11.09
N SER A 983 21.43 44.96 -10.99
CA SER A 983 22.62 44.16 -11.30
C SER A 983 22.35 43.19 -12.46
N THR A 984 23.33 43.05 -13.36
CA THR A 984 23.32 42.03 -14.41
C THR A 984 24.14 40.79 -14.04
N THR A 985 24.78 40.80 -12.87
CA THR A 985 25.60 39.69 -12.36
C THR A 985 24.73 38.69 -11.60
N PRO A 986 24.63 37.41 -12.06
CA PRO A 986 23.84 36.40 -11.37
C PRO A 986 24.51 35.88 -10.10
N MET A 987 23.67 35.49 -9.14
CA MET A 987 24.02 34.59 -8.04
C MET A 987 23.42 33.20 -8.32
N ALA A 988 24.20 32.14 -8.11
CA ALA A 988 23.68 30.78 -8.18
C ALA A 988 22.72 30.53 -7.01
N TYR A 989 21.59 29.87 -7.27
CA TYR A 989 20.70 29.42 -6.21
C TYR A 989 21.14 28.03 -5.75
N GLU A 990 21.55 27.92 -4.48
CA GLU A 990 22.02 26.68 -3.85
C GLU A 990 21.07 26.16 -2.75
N GLY A 991 19.90 26.79 -2.58
CA GLY A 991 18.91 26.40 -1.58
C GLY A 991 18.11 25.15 -1.95
N GLY A 992 17.23 24.71 -1.04
CA GLY A 992 16.28 23.63 -1.30
C GLY A 992 15.30 23.99 -2.43
N ARG A 993 14.72 22.99 -3.09
CA ARG A 993 13.84 23.22 -4.26
C ARG A 993 12.36 23.03 -3.96
N THR A 994 11.95 23.28 -2.71
CA THR A 994 10.53 23.35 -2.33
C THR A 994 10.01 24.79 -2.48
N GLU A 995 8.69 24.96 -2.57
CA GLU A 995 8.05 26.29 -2.61
C GLU A 995 8.46 27.17 -1.42
N GLN A 996 8.52 26.58 -0.22
CA GLN A 996 8.91 27.28 1.01
C GLN A 996 10.37 27.76 0.98
N ASP A 997 11.28 26.97 0.40
CA ASP A 997 12.69 27.35 0.29
C ASP A 997 12.86 28.55 -0.66
N PHE A 998 12.16 28.53 -1.80
CA PHE A 998 12.18 29.64 -2.76
C PHE A 998 11.54 30.90 -2.18
N LEU A 999 10.41 30.79 -1.48
CA LEU A 999 9.77 31.91 -0.78
C LEU A 999 10.71 32.50 0.27
N SER A 1000 11.36 31.67 1.08
CA SER A 1000 12.29 32.13 2.11
C SER A 1000 13.46 32.89 1.51
N PHE A 1001 14.04 32.37 0.42
CA PHE A 1001 15.12 33.01 -0.30
C PHE A 1001 14.68 34.34 -0.94
N MET A 1002 13.53 34.37 -1.62
CA MET A 1002 13.05 35.57 -2.31
C MET A 1002 12.59 36.65 -1.32
N ASN A 1003 11.97 36.28 -0.20
CA ASN A 1003 11.66 37.21 0.88
C ASN A 1003 12.93 37.86 1.44
N GLU A 1004 13.97 37.07 1.70
CA GLU A 1004 15.25 37.59 2.19
C GLU A 1004 15.93 38.52 1.18
N LYS A 1005 16.00 38.12 -0.10
CA LYS A 1005 16.75 38.86 -1.12
C LYS A 1005 16.02 40.08 -1.66
N ALA A 1006 14.71 39.99 -1.88
CA ALA A 1006 13.89 41.09 -2.37
C ALA A 1006 13.31 41.97 -1.25
N GLY A 1007 13.50 41.60 0.03
CA GLY A 1007 12.93 42.33 1.18
C GLY A 1007 11.41 42.27 1.22
N THR A 1008 10.84 41.12 0.87
CA THR A 1008 9.38 40.89 0.78
C THR A 1008 8.92 39.96 1.90
N HIS A 1009 7.60 39.85 2.08
CA HIS A 1009 6.97 39.21 3.24
C HIS A 1009 5.82 38.30 2.83
N ARG A 1010 6.04 37.49 1.78
CA ARG A 1010 5.01 36.61 1.19
C ARG A 1010 5.03 35.22 1.82
N MET A 1011 3.86 34.63 1.97
CA MET A 1011 3.66 33.24 2.37
C MET A 1011 2.97 32.46 1.24
N ILE A 1012 3.00 31.13 1.32
CA ILE A 1012 2.30 30.24 0.38
C ILE A 1012 0.82 30.69 0.23
N GLY A 1013 0.39 30.88 -1.02
CA GLY A 1013 -0.91 31.44 -1.38
C GLY A 1013 -0.94 32.97 -1.49
N GLY A 1014 0.23 33.61 -1.61
CA GLY A 1014 0.42 35.04 -1.92
C GLY A 1014 0.04 36.05 -0.83
N LYS A 1015 -0.23 35.59 0.40
CA LYS A 1015 -0.63 36.47 1.53
C LYS A 1015 0.59 37.06 2.23
N LEU A 1016 0.40 38.20 2.91
CA LEU A 1016 1.42 38.79 3.79
C LEU A 1016 1.56 38.04 5.12
N ASP A 1017 2.81 37.88 5.56
CA ASP A 1017 3.18 37.39 6.89
C ASP A 1017 2.87 38.43 8.00
N ALA A 1018 3.30 38.16 9.24
CA ALA A 1018 3.08 39.05 10.39
C ALA A 1018 3.96 40.31 10.41
N LEU A 1019 5.00 40.37 9.57
CA LEU A 1019 5.92 41.50 9.43
C LEU A 1019 5.57 42.37 8.21
N GLY A 1020 4.79 41.84 7.26
CA GLY A 1020 4.32 42.57 6.08
C GLY A 1020 3.70 43.92 6.43
N GLY A 1021 4.27 44.99 5.87
CA GLY A 1021 3.83 46.37 6.07
C GLY A 1021 4.31 47.06 7.34
N THR A 1022 5.08 46.37 8.19
CA THR A 1022 5.74 46.99 9.37
C THR A 1022 7.09 47.60 9.00
N ILE A 1023 7.53 48.61 9.76
CA ILE A 1023 8.79 49.31 9.50
C ILE A 1023 9.72 49.13 10.71
N PRO A 1024 10.83 48.38 10.62
CA PRO A 1024 11.66 48.04 11.76
C PRO A 1024 12.16 49.24 12.59
N SER A 1025 12.50 50.35 11.94
CA SER A 1025 12.95 51.57 12.62
C SER A 1025 11.84 52.27 13.41
N LEU A 1026 10.58 52.18 12.97
CA LEU A 1026 9.42 52.71 13.68
C LEU A 1026 8.92 51.73 14.73
N ASP A 1027 9.00 50.42 14.47
CA ASP A 1027 8.67 49.36 15.43
C ASP A 1027 9.54 49.45 16.69
N SER A 1028 10.82 49.77 16.55
CA SER A 1028 11.72 50.00 17.68
C SER A 1028 11.26 51.17 18.57
N ILE A 1029 10.72 52.23 17.95
CA ILE A 1029 10.15 53.38 18.69
C ILE A 1029 8.82 52.98 19.35
N VAL A 1030 7.95 52.25 18.66
CA VAL A 1030 6.68 51.74 19.22
C VAL A 1030 6.94 50.76 20.38
N GLY A 1031 7.99 49.94 20.31
CA GLY A 1031 8.40 49.03 21.37
C GLY A 1031 8.66 49.72 22.71
N LYS A 1032 9.13 50.98 22.72
CA LYS A 1032 9.31 51.77 23.94
C LYS A 1032 8.00 52.04 24.70
N LEU A 1033 6.84 51.98 24.01
CA LEU A 1033 5.52 52.08 24.64
C LEU A 1033 5.25 50.91 25.58
N THR A 1034 5.65 49.69 25.17
CA THR A 1034 5.56 48.50 26.03
C THR A 1034 6.57 48.52 27.18
N GLY A 1035 7.63 49.32 27.04
CA GLY A 1035 8.64 49.60 28.09
C GLY A 1035 8.24 50.70 29.09
N GLY A 1036 7.04 51.28 28.98
CA GLY A 1036 6.49 52.23 29.96
C GLY A 1036 6.64 53.72 29.62
N GLU A 1037 7.13 54.08 28.43
CA GLU A 1037 7.17 55.48 27.99
C GLU A 1037 5.78 56.02 27.60
N SER A 1038 5.57 57.34 27.76
CA SER A 1038 4.30 57.98 27.42
C SER A 1038 4.07 58.04 25.91
N ILE A 1039 2.84 57.79 25.46
CA ILE A 1039 2.48 57.89 24.03
C ILE A 1039 2.73 59.29 23.44
N ASP A 1040 2.73 60.34 24.27
CA ASP A 1040 2.98 61.73 23.87
C ASP A 1040 4.45 62.00 23.52
N SER A 1041 5.41 61.37 24.22
CA SER A 1041 6.83 61.45 23.88
C SER A 1041 7.14 60.65 22.61
N LEU A 1042 6.54 59.47 22.48
CA LEU A 1042 6.72 58.59 21.31
C LEU A 1042 6.12 59.17 20.04
N SER A 1043 5.00 59.88 20.12
CA SER A 1043 4.37 60.53 18.96
C SER A 1043 5.29 61.57 18.31
N LYS A 1044 6.10 62.29 19.10
CA LYS A 1044 7.10 63.24 18.58
C LYS A 1044 8.28 62.55 17.92
N GLU A 1045 8.78 61.47 18.51
CA GLU A 1045 9.89 60.68 17.97
C GLU A 1045 9.48 59.96 16.67
N LEU A 1046 8.29 59.34 16.63
CA LEU A 1046 7.71 58.74 15.42
C LEU A 1046 7.52 59.77 14.30
N THR A 1047 7.04 60.98 14.63
CA THR A 1047 6.87 62.05 13.64
C THR A 1047 8.21 62.52 13.06
N ALA A 1048 9.26 62.56 13.88
CA ALA A 1048 10.60 62.92 13.41
C ALA A 1048 11.21 61.80 12.54
N ALA A 1049 11.08 60.54 12.95
CA ALA A 1049 11.58 59.38 12.22
C ALA A 1049 10.84 59.14 10.89
N ALA A 1050 9.52 59.38 10.85
CA ALA A 1050 8.70 59.20 9.65
C ALA A 1050 9.03 60.19 8.53
N LYS A 1051 9.50 61.42 8.84
CA LYS A 1051 9.83 62.44 7.83
C LYS A 1051 10.94 62.04 6.85
N GLY A 1052 11.78 61.06 7.21
CA GLY A 1052 12.87 60.56 6.38
C GLY A 1052 12.54 59.31 5.56
N LEU A 1053 11.36 58.72 5.71
CA LEU A 1053 11.00 57.43 5.12
C LEU A 1053 10.10 57.62 3.89
N LYS A 1054 10.46 56.99 2.77
CA LYS A 1054 9.63 56.89 1.55
C LYS A 1054 8.74 55.64 1.57
N ASP A 1055 8.16 55.31 2.72
CA ASP A 1055 7.27 54.16 2.89
C ASP A 1055 5.82 54.61 3.09
N LYS A 1056 4.86 53.94 2.41
CA LYS A 1056 3.44 54.30 2.44
C LYS A 1056 2.79 54.15 3.82
N TYR A 1057 3.37 53.37 4.73
CA TYR A 1057 2.83 53.15 6.07
C TYR A 1057 3.44 54.05 7.15
N ALA A 1058 4.52 54.78 6.87
CA ALA A 1058 5.16 55.66 7.85
C ALA A 1058 4.20 56.71 8.43
N GLU A 1059 3.33 57.31 7.58
CA GLU A 1059 2.27 58.23 8.03
C GLU A 1059 1.18 57.54 8.86
N TYR A 1060 0.93 56.25 8.61
CA TYR A 1060 -0.05 55.47 9.36
C TYR A 1060 0.41 55.24 10.80
N TYR A 1061 1.71 55.00 11.04
CA TYR A 1061 2.28 54.93 12.40
C TYR A 1061 2.02 56.23 13.20
N VAL A 1062 2.27 57.39 12.58
CA VAL A 1062 2.02 58.71 13.22
C VAL A 1062 0.53 58.89 13.52
N LYS A 1063 -0.34 58.50 12.60
CA LYS A 1063 -1.79 58.58 12.77
C LYS A 1063 -2.32 57.66 13.87
N VAL A 1064 -1.79 56.44 13.97
CA VAL A 1064 -2.15 55.49 15.03
C VAL A 1064 -1.71 56.04 16.38
N ALA A 1065 -0.46 56.51 16.51
CA ALA A 1065 0.05 57.09 17.76
C ALA A 1065 -0.84 58.24 18.27
N GLY A 1066 -1.23 59.17 17.38
CA GLY A 1066 -2.14 60.27 17.75
C GLY A 1066 -3.55 59.82 18.15
N LYS A 1067 -4.09 58.77 17.51
CA LYS A 1067 -5.41 58.23 17.87
C LYS A 1067 -5.39 57.42 19.17
N VAL A 1068 -4.32 56.69 19.42
CA VAL A 1068 -4.12 55.95 20.68
C VAL A 1068 -3.96 56.92 21.86
N ALA A 1069 -3.27 58.04 21.66
CA ALA A 1069 -3.18 59.11 22.65
C ALA A 1069 -4.56 59.71 23.01
N ALA A 1070 -5.45 59.83 22.03
CA ALA A 1070 -6.80 60.38 22.21
C ALA A 1070 -7.82 59.37 22.76
N ASN A 1071 -7.69 58.08 22.46
CA ASN A 1071 -8.62 57.03 22.88
C ASN A 1071 -7.90 55.68 23.11
N LYS A 1072 -7.86 55.23 24.36
CA LYS A 1072 -7.22 53.95 24.75
C LYS A 1072 -7.89 52.70 24.17
N GLU A 1073 -9.19 52.75 23.86
CA GLU A 1073 -9.94 51.62 23.27
C GLU A 1073 -9.80 51.55 21.73
N TYR A 1074 -9.09 52.50 21.10
CA TYR A 1074 -8.97 52.58 19.65
C TYR A 1074 -8.30 51.33 19.05
N LEU A 1075 -7.23 50.82 19.68
CA LEU A 1075 -6.47 49.67 19.17
C LEU A 1075 -7.34 48.43 19.02
N GLU A 1076 -8.06 48.05 20.07
CA GLU A 1076 -8.89 46.83 20.07
C GLU A 1076 -10.06 46.93 19.09
N LYS A 1077 -10.75 48.07 19.06
CA LYS A 1077 -11.91 48.28 18.18
C LYS A 1077 -11.52 48.33 16.71
N GLU A 1078 -10.42 49.02 16.37
CA GLU A 1078 -9.98 49.13 14.98
C GLU A 1078 -9.41 47.81 14.47
N LEU A 1079 -8.66 47.08 15.29
CA LEU A 1079 -8.11 45.77 14.93
C LEU A 1079 -9.24 44.77 14.66
N ALA A 1080 -10.23 44.66 15.56
CA ALA A 1080 -11.40 43.78 15.36
C ALA A 1080 -12.21 44.16 14.10
N ARG A 1081 -12.29 45.45 13.78
CA ARG A 1081 -12.96 45.94 12.56
C ARG A 1081 -12.21 45.51 11.30
N LEU A 1082 -10.89 45.66 11.26
CA LEU A 1082 -10.07 45.26 10.12
C LEU A 1082 -10.13 43.74 9.90
N GLU A 1083 -10.02 42.95 10.96
CA GLU A 1083 -10.11 41.48 10.89
C GLU A 1083 -11.48 41.01 10.42
N SER A 1084 -12.57 41.63 10.90
CA SER A 1084 -13.92 41.32 10.43
C SER A 1084 -14.09 41.61 8.94
N ILE A 1085 -13.46 42.67 8.41
CA ILE A 1085 -13.51 43.02 6.99
C ILE A 1085 -12.73 42.00 6.16
N ILE A 1086 -11.53 41.60 6.62
CA ILE A 1086 -10.72 40.58 5.94
C ILE A 1086 -11.47 39.24 5.90
N LYS A 1087 -12.11 38.84 7.01
CA LYS A 1087 -12.85 37.57 7.13
C LYS A 1087 -14.09 37.48 6.23
N LYS A 1088 -14.74 38.61 5.91
CA LYS A 1088 -15.94 38.64 5.05
C LYS A 1088 -15.65 38.32 3.58
N GLY A 1089 -14.40 38.37 3.13
CA GLY A 1089 -13.99 38.04 1.77
C GLY A 1089 -14.48 39.03 0.69
N GLY A 1090 -14.14 38.77 -0.58
CA GLY A 1090 -14.61 39.56 -1.73
C GLY A 1090 -13.87 40.88 -1.99
N LEU A 1091 -12.69 41.07 -1.41
CA LEU A 1091 -11.85 42.26 -1.61
C LEU A 1091 -10.78 42.01 -2.68
N ALA A 1092 -10.36 43.07 -3.37
CA ALA A 1092 -9.22 43.01 -4.28
C ALA A 1092 -7.92 42.71 -3.49
N PRO A 1093 -6.96 41.95 -4.05
CA PRO A 1093 -5.73 41.55 -3.34
C PRO A 1093 -4.96 42.73 -2.73
N GLU A 1094 -4.88 43.86 -3.44
CA GLU A 1094 -4.17 45.06 -2.98
C GLU A 1094 -4.84 45.68 -1.74
N LYS A 1095 -6.17 45.54 -1.63
CA LYS A 1095 -6.92 45.97 -0.45
C LYS A 1095 -6.74 45.01 0.72
N ILE A 1096 -6.61 43.71 0.45
CA ILE A 1096 -6.33 42.72 1.50
C ILE A 1096 -4.96 42.97 2.10
N ASP A 1097 -3.95 43.22 1.26
CA ASP A 1097 -2.59 43.53 1.71
C ASP A 1097 -2.53 44.85 2.51
N ASP A 1098 -3.27 45.89 2.08
CA ASP A 1098 -3.34 47.15 2.82
C ASP A 1098 -3.99 46.99 4.21
N LEU A 1099 -5.10 46.24 4.30
CA LEU A 1099 -5.77 45.98 5.57
C LEU A 1099 -4.91 45.09 6.48
N THR A 1100 -4.22 44.09 5.91
CA THR A 1100 -3.32 43.19 6.65
C THR A 1100 -2.13 43.96 7.21
N SER A 1101 -1.50 44.80 6.40
CA SER A 1101 -0.39 45.67 6.82
C SER A 1101 -0.80 46.60 7.97
N ARG A 1102 -1.97 47.25 7.86
CA ARG A 1102 -2.51 48.09 8.94
C ARG A 1102 -2.80 47.30 10.21
N SER A 1103 -3.31 46.07 10.09
CA SER A 1103 -3.54 45.19 11.23
C SER A 1103 -2.24 44.79 11.92
N ASN A 1104 -1.19 44.46 11.16
CA ASN A 1104 0.14 44.14 11.69
C ASN A 1104 0.72 45.33 12.49
N ILE A 1105 0.62 46.55 11.95
CA ILE A 1105 1.05 47.78 12.64
C ILE A 1105 0.28 47.98 13.95
N LEU A 1106 -1.05 47.82 13.95
CA LEU A 1106 -1.86 47.96 15.17
C LEU A 1106 -1.46 46.94 16.24
N ARG A 1107 -1.13 45.69 15.85
CA ARG A 1107 -0.64 44.66 16.76
C ARG A 1107 0.70 45.02 17.39
N LYS A 1108 1.59 45.72 16.66
CA LYS A 1108 2.84 46.27 17.24
C LYS A 1108 2.56 47.29 18.35
N PHE A 1109 1.58 48.20 18.15
CA PHE A 1109 1.16 49.13 19.21
C PHE A 1109 0.51 48.46 20.41
N LYS A 1110 -0.01 47.24 20.24
CA LYS A 1110 -0.58 46.41 21.33
C LYS A 1110 0.49 45.60 22.08
N GLY A 1111 1.71 45.51 21.56
CA GLY A 1111 2.79 44.73 22.17
C GLY A 1111 2.71 43.22 21.89
N GLU A 1112 2.03 42.81 20.82
CA GLU A 1112 1.96 41.40 20.43
C GLU A 1112 3.27 40.97 19.72
N GLU A 1113 3.92 39.92 20.23
CA GLU A 1113 5.15 39.32 19.69
C GLU A 1113 4.89 38.55 18.37
N PRO A 1114 5.82 38.53 17.40
CA PRO A 1114 5.64 37.84 16.11
C PRO A 1114 5.31 36.34 16.25
N SER A 1115 5.92 35.65 17.21
CA SER A 1115 5.69 34.22 17.49
C SER A 1115 4.29 33.90 18.03
N THR A 1116 3.65 34.89 18.66
CA THR A 1116 2.25 34.78 19.12
C THR A 1116 1.28 35.06 17.97
N MET A 1117 1.68 35.85 16.97
CA MET A 1117 0.84 36.21 15.82
C MET A 1117 0.71 35.10 14.75
N GLU A 1118 1.71 34.23 14.60
CA GLU A 1118 1.62 33.05 13.72
C GLU A 1118 0.69 31.98 14.31
N LYS A 1119 0.75 31.73 15.62
CA LYS A 1119 -0.11 30.78 16.33
C LYS A 1119 -1.61 31.14 16.27
N ILE A 1120 -1.94 32.43 16.30
CA ILE A 1120 -3.33 32.90 16.26
C ILE A 1120 -3.96 32.72 14.84
N LYS A 1121 -3.14 32.54 13.79
CA LYS A 1121 -3.61 32.37 12.40
C LYS A 1121 -3.85 30.90 12.01
N GLU A 1122 -3.20 29.93 12.66
CA GLU A 1122 -3.52 28.50 12.46
C GLU A 1122 -4.83 28.09 13.15
N GLU A 1123 -5.31 28.87 14.12
CA GLU A 1123 -6.55 28.62 14.87
C GLU A 1123 -7.80 29.32 14.29
N LEU A 1124 -7.68 30.16 13.26
CA LEU A 1124 -8.77 30.93 12.62
C LEU A 1124 -8.98 30.57 11.16
#